data_AF-A0A9N7UMW0-F1
#
_entry.id   AF-A0A9N7UMW0-F1
#
_cell.length_a   1.000
_cell.length_b   1.000
_cell.length_c   1.000
_cell.angle_alpha   90.00
_cell.angle_beta   90.00
_cell.angle_gamma   90.00
#
_symmetry.space_group_name_H-M   'P 1'
#
loop_
_entity.id
_entity.type
_entity.pdbx_description
1 polymer ?
#
loop_
_entity_poly.entity_id
_entity_poly.type
_entity_poly.pdbx_seq_one_letter_code
_entity_poly.pdbx_strand_id
1 'polypeptide(L)'
;GSTGTTRIGKYDSDTKQNKLLYSFDKQVCVSSCSVNKEETLLAVSLAQNTRGEERLRPISKCLTLLIEIHPINNTKVLKAVDCRVKVQFLHQDASRRSVPESHLLLLTEDGYVELYHVLLTKQEGYRVVMANPDRLVRTAERIVEDLIWVQWDGHTQRLYYLTHKDKFLLRCVQFYPNHSCETVMELPLELPANPFPTVKFVSLGFDHYHTERTEKELVSMEVFTNRIGSMCVCYSQPQKDKQELMYTVVLVHKDCSKTFRVSLSSEQEATRLHPLIIPMGYYMLVYLQDHFLHCINTRQEEMLCHSLFLSGHDADLGLQCQAADITVLHTEEEPCGSLLDVASGRIYSAELSPAYLLQILHSHASSRCPSSRAPPQHLAALHCLLVYMGNDPNLELKIIEWLCDHINAFESFDQIQEFILASLYRISYEKSLSLDKVLPYSSEVPVCLLEIPGVVCATELHIESVIKGKGFWTELQWNTERTKYLDAVPNTRYRASHIQADWDKLRLERRPSSHMNHIEENTKKVLSMVDTWCLDKKLVPLFQEEDHQQRVLIGLTVDKLREHLNRHLPRLGKKKIDSLVVCYVAKLLELVRHMLESVWLKFKLGPRALCLRQQGSPAEWSVLHFMFRILEATRGLCLPLPPGFHTLVAVLAVRCLPPHTFLQYIDHGFLQLTETFLSRLMTDLDNSDVNERLKFSILKRLPEPMEQRIHHMWDHPVSSASISREYVRTLLEKRSKNKGFAFTSGDKPGLTPEFLPLTYLARILTDIEEQALNPFEEQENVDASFVEETALKQTLMGFEEK
;
A
#
# COMPACT_ATOMS: atom_id res chain seq x y z
N GLY A 1 40.22 28.16 -13.21
CA GLY A 1 39.15 29.12 -13.56
C GLY A 1 39.75 30.34 -14.25
N SER A 2 38.92 31.27 -14.74
CA SER A 2 39.35 32.47 -15.48
C SER A 2 40.33 33.38 -14.72
N THR A 3 40.35 33.32 -13.38
CA THR A 3 41.24 34.10 -12.50
C THR A 3 42.55 33.39 -12.14
N GLY A 4 42.79 32.17 -12.65
CA GLY A 4 44.00 31.39 -12.32
C GLY A 4 44.07 30.85 -10.88
N THR A 5 43.03 31.03 -10.07
CA THR A 5 42.91 30.56 -8.68
C THR A 5 41.87 29.45 -8.54
N THR A 6 42.03 28.59 -7.53
CA THR A 6 41.02 27.58 -7.15
C THR A 6 40.34 28.03 -5.85
N ARG A 7 39.01 28.08 -5.83
CA ARG A 7 38.22 28.50 -4.67
C ARG A 7 37.39 27.32 -4.17
N ILE A 8 37.42 27.07 -2.87
CA ILE A 8 36.59 26.07 -2.19
C ILE A 8 35.48 26.81 -1.45
N GLY A 9 34.24 26.43 -1.73
CA GLY A 9 33.07 26.96 -1.06
C GLY A 9 32.12 25.85 -0.63
N LYS A 10 31.24 26.17 0.32
CA LYS A 10 30.13 25.33 0.77
C LYS A 10 28.85 25.88 0.17
N TYR A 11 28.11 25.03 -0.52
CA TYR A 11 26.77 25.35 -0.99
C TYR A 11 25.78 25.23 0.17
N ASP A 12 24.92 26.24 0.31
CA ASP A 12 23.82 26.25 1.25
C ASP A 12 22.52 26.10 0.45
N SER A 13 21.78 25.00 0.70
CA SER A 13 20.54 24.67 0.01
C SER A 13 19.41 25.67 0.32
N ASP A 14 19.38 26.23 1.53
CA ASP A 14 18.30 27.10 2.00
C ASP A 14 18.43 28.48 1.38
N THR A 15 19.66 29.01 1.36
CA THR A 15 19.94 30.32 0.78
C THR A 15 20.25 30.27 -0.72
N LYS A 16 20.48 29.06 -1.26
CA LYS A 16 20.95 28.81 -2.64
C LYS A 16 22.23 29.58 -2.99
N GLN A 17 23.07 29.86 -2.00
CA GLN A 17 24.33 30.61 -2.15
C GLN A 17 25.54 29.76 -1.80
N ASN A 18 26.68 30.11 -2.39
CA ASN A 18 27.97 29.50 -2.06
C ASN A 18 28.71 30.38 -1.05
N LYS A 19 28.96 29.85 0.15
CA LYS A 19 29.84 30.45 1.14
C LYS A 19 31.29 30.10 0.82
N LEU A 20 32.13 31.09 0.53
CA LEU A 20 33.57 30.88 0.32
C LEU A 20 34.24 30.42 1.63
N LEU A 21 34.96 29.31 1.59
CA LEU A 21 35.69 28.76 2.74
C LEU A 21 37.21 28.99 2.64
N TYR A 22 37.79 28.75 1.46
CA TYR A 22 39.24 28.85 1.26
C TYR A 22 39.57 29.15 -0.21
N SER A 23 40.71 29.81 -0.45
CA SER A 23 41.20 30.11 -1.80
C SER A 23 42.67 29.70 -1.92
N PHE A 24 43.00 28.94 -2.96
CA PHE A 24 44.37 28.68 -3.37
C PHE A 24 44.83 29.76 -4.36
N ASP A 25 46.04 30.26 -4.14
CA ASP A 25 46.68 31.29 -4.99
C ASP A 25 47.05 30.77 -6.38
N LYS A 26 46.97 29.45 -6.60
CA LYS A 26 47.23 28.78 -7.88
C LYS A 26 46.07 27.87 -8.23
N GLN A 27 45.97 27.57 -9.52
CA GLN A 27 45.05 26.55 -10.01
C GLN A 27 45.56 25.17 -9.58
N VAL A 28 44.87 24.58 -8.62
CA VAL A 28 45.09 23.20 -8.15
C VAL A 28 43.91 22.31 -8.54
N CYS A 29 44.19 21.05 -8.82
CA CYS A 29 43.16 20.04 -9.10
C CYS A 29 42.76 19.36 -7.80
N VAL A 30 41.55 19.61 -7.31
CA VAL A 30 41.05 19.04 -6.04
C VAL A 30 40.34 17.72 -6.34
N SER A 31 40.87 16.60 -5.83
CA SER A 31 40.25 15.27 -6.01
C SER A 31 39.22 14.94 -4.94
N SER A 32 39.29 15.56 -3.77
CA SER A 32 38.37 15.37 -2.66
C SER A 32 38.52 16.50 -1.66
N CYS A 33 37.41 16.92 -1.06
CA CYS A 33 37.43 17.91 0.01
C CYS A 33 36.33 17.64 1.02
N SER A 34 36.61 17.90 2.29
CA SER A 34 35.63 17.79 3.37
C SER A 34 35.90 18.86 4.42
N VAL A 35 34.83 19.33 5.08
CA VAL A 35 34.89 20.36 6.14
C VAL A 35 34.29 19.79 7.42
N ASN A 36 34.89 20.12 8.56
CA ASN A 36 34.35 19.72 9.86
C ASN A 36 33.06 20.47 10.21
N LYS A 37 32.33 19.98 11.22
CA LYS A 37 31.03 20.53 11.62
C LYS A 37 31.09 22.00 12.02
N GLU A 38 32.18 22.42 12.66
CA GLU A 38 32.40 23.78 13.13
C GLU A 38 32.90 24.74 12.03
N GLU A 39 33.17 24.25 10.81
CA GLU A 39 33.73 25.03 9.69
C GLU A 39 35.08 25.71 10.01
N THR A 40 35.90 25.06 10.85
CA THR A 40 37.21 25.55 11.29
C THR A 40 38.36 24.82 10.62
N LEU A 41 38.15 23.58 10.17
CA LEU A 41 39.13 22.74 9.49
C LEU A 41 38.63 22.30 8.12
N LEU A 42 39.54 22.34 7.15
CA LEU A 42 39.33 21.90 5.78
C LEU A 42 40.35 20.82 5.43
N ALA A 43 39.89 19.63 5.07
CA ALA A 43 40.71 18.56 4.53
C ALA A 43 40.57 18.56 3.00
N VAL A 44 41.69 18.54 2.29
CA VAL A 44 41.72 18.58 0.82
C VAL A 44 42.76 17.60 0.29
N SER A 45 42.36 16.77 -0.67
CA SER A 45 43.28 15.96 -1.47
C SER A 45 43.46 16.61 -2.83
N LEU A 46 44.72 16.81 -3.21
CA LEU A 46 45.13 17.48 -4.44
C LEU A 46 45.77 16.47 -5.39
N ALA A 47 45.31 16.48 -6.64
CA ALA A 47 45.93 15.77 -7.75
C ALA A 47 47.04 16.64 -8.36
N GLN A 48 48.27 16.12 -8.41
CA GLN A 48 49.41 16.83 -9.00
C GLN A 48 49.62 16.35 -10.44
N ASN A 49 49.21 17.16 -11.41
CA ASN A 49 49.45 16.88 -12.83
C ASN A 49 50.81 17.43 -13.27
N THR A 50 51.77 16.55 -13.53
CA THR A 50 53.07 16.91 -14.13
C THR A 50 52.92 17.10 -15.65
N ARG A 51 52.32 18.21 -16.08
CA ARG A 51 52.42 18.69 -17.47
C ARG A 51 53.55 19.73 -17.56
N GLY A 52 54.81 19.29 -17.51
CA GLY A 52 55.98 20.17 -17.66
C GLY A 52 57.33 19.54 -17.27
N GLU A 53 58.41 20.02 -17.88
CA GLU A 53 59.79 19.48 -18.00
C GLU A 53 60.60 19.21 -16.71
N GLU A 54 60.00 19.19 -15.52
CA GLU A 54 60.71 18.92 -14.26
C GLU A 54 60.74 17.41 -13.92
N ARG A 55 61.36 16.59 -14.77
CA ARG A 55 61.46 15.12 -14.62
C ARG A 55 62.47 14.62 -13.57
N LEU A 56 63.07 15.51 -12.77
CA LEU A 56 64.24 15.16 -11.92
C LEU A 56 63.96 15.09 -10.41
N ARG A 57 62.70 15.18 -9.96
CA ARG A 57 62.33 14.92 -8.56
C ARG A 57 61.16 13.93 -8.50
N PRO A 58 61.22 12.87 -7.69
CA PRO A 58 60.04 12.04 -7.41
C PRO A 58 59.04 12.89 -6.63
N ILE A 59 57.99 13.35 -7.30
CA ILE A 59 56.92 14.13 -6.71
C ILE A 59 55.71 13.21 -6.61
N SER A 60 55.13 13.10 -5.40
CA SER A 60 53.94 12.29 -5.13
C SER A 60 52.75 12.74 -5.99
N LYS A 61 52.04 11.80 -6.63
CA LYS A 61 50.88 12.14 -7.48
C LYS A 61 49.69 12.73 -6.72
N CYS A 62 49.51 12.38 -5.45
CA CYS A 62 48.45 12.90 -4.59
C CYS A 62 49.02 13.50 -3.30
N LEU A 63 48.59 14.72 -2.99
CA LEU A 63 48.94 15.43 -1.76
C LEU A 63 47.68 15.75 -0.95
N THR A 64 47.57 15.19 0.25
CA THR A 64 46.45 15.43 1.17
C THR A 64 46.85 16.38 2.27
N LEU A 65 46.08 17.45 2.43
CA LEU A 65 46.32 18.56 3.35
C LEU A 65 45.19 18.69 4.37
N LEU A 66 45.54 19.10 5.58
CA LEU A 66 44.63 19.59 6.60
C LEU A 66 44.94 21.06 6.88
N ILE A 67 43.93 21.92 6.71
CA ILE A 67 44.08 23.38 6.72
C ILE A 67 43.15 23.95 7.81
N GLU A 68 43.70 24.76 8.70
CA GLU A 68 42.90 25.65 9.57
C GLU A 68 42.38 26.81 8.73
N ILE A 69 41.06 27.01 8.68
CA ILE A 69 40.41 28.04 7.86
C ILE A 69 39.76 29.16 8.68
N HIS A 70 39.58 28.99 9.99
CA HIS A 70 38.97 30.01 10.84
C HIS A 70 39.63 30.12 12.23
N PRO A 71 40.73 30.90 12.39
CA PRO A 71 41.40 31.70 11.37
C PRO A 71 42.30 30.87 10.43
N ILE A 72 42.58 31.40 9.23
CA ILE A 72 43.58 30.80 8.33
C ILE A 72 44.94 30.89 9.00
N ASN A 73 45.54 29.74 9.33
CA ASN A 73 46.80 29.72 10.08
C ASN A 73 47.70 28.56 9.63
N ASN A 74 47.46 27.35 10.13
CA ASN A 74 48.31 26.19 9.84
C ASN A 74 47.81 25.36 8.66
N THR A 75 48.74 24.89 7.84
CA THR A 75 48.53 23.82 6.84
C THR A 75 49.46 22.66 7.16
N LYS A 76 48.91 21.46 7.30
CA LYS A 76 49.67 20.22 7.54
C LYS A 76 49.47 19.23 6.41
N VAL A 77 50.56 18.57 6.01
CA VAL A 77 50.51 17.46 5.06
C VAL A 77 50.15 16.19 5.83
N LEU A 78 49.03 15.57 5.48
CA LEU A 78 48.59 14.29 6.08
C LEU A 78 49.23 13.11 5.36
N LYS A 79 49.17 13.11 4.03
CA LYS A 79 49.76 12.10 3.15
C LYS A 79 50.29 12.71 1.86
N ALA A 80 51.37 12.13 1.35
CA ALA A 80 51.95 12.40 0.05
C ALA A 80 52.25 11.04 -0.59
N VAL A 81 51.38 10.59 -1.49
CA VAL A 81 51.38 9.21 -2.03
C VAL A 81 51.12 9.21 -3.54
N ASP A 82 51.40 8.08 -4.19
CA ASP A 82 51.20 7.91 -5.64
C ASP A 82 49.85 7.34 -6.03
N CYS A 83 48.96 7.13 -5.05
CA CYS A 83 47.60 6.61 -5.20
C CYS A 83 46.55 7.68 -4.85
N ARG A 84 45.29 7.45 -5.19
CA ARG A 84 44.19 8.37 -4.85
C ARG A 84 43.88 8.33 -3.35
N VAL A 85 43.62 9.52 -2.79
CA VAL A 85 43.18 9.67 -1.40
C VAL A 85 41.90 10.50 -1.34
N LYS A 86 40.85 9.95 -0.72
CA LYS A 86 39.60 10.65 -0.40
C LYS A 86 39.57 11.00 1.08
N VAL A 87 38.97 12.15 1.42
CA VAL A 87 38.92 12.67 2.78
C VAL A 87 37.49 12.97 3.19
N GLN A 88 37.12 12.62 4.42
CA GLN A 88 35.77 12.82 4.92
C GLN A 88 35.76 13.06 6.44
N PHE A 89 35.28 14.22 6.89
CA PHE A 89 35.05 14.46 8.31
C PHE A 89 33.82 13.72 8.81
N LEU A 90 33.89 13.29 10.07
CA LEU A 90 32.73 12.78 10.81
C LEU A 90 31.97 13.96 11.43
N HIS A 91 30.65 13.99 11.24
CA HIS A 91 29.76 15.03 11.76
C HIS A 91 28.99 14.48 12.96
N GLN A 92 29.59 14.58 14.15
CA GLN A 92 29.00 14.09 15.41
C GLN A 92 28.28 15.23 16.16
N ASP A 93 27.29 14.90 16.99
CA ASP A 93 26.64 15.89 17.86
C ASP A 93 27.53 16.24 19.05
N ALA A 94 27.65 17.54 19.30
CA ALA A 94 28.53 18.06 20.34
C ALA A 94 28.03 17.59 21.72
N SER A 95 28.71 16.58 22.28
CA SER A 95 28.56 16.28 23.70
C SER A 95 29.01 17.51 24.49
N ARG A 96 28.18 17.98 25.42
CA ARG A 96 28.46 19.18 26.24
C ARG A 96 29.70 19.03 27.15
N ARG A 97 30.42 17.90 27.13
CA ARG A 97 31.42 17.55 28.14
C ARG A 97 32.76 16.99 27.61
N SER A 98 32.96 16.85 26.29
CA SER A 98 34.24 16.36 25.74
C SER A 98 35.17 17.51 25.32
N VAL A 99 36.48 17.21 25.36
CA VAL A 99 37.53 18.02 24.70
C VAL A 99 37.10 18.24 23.24
N PRO A 100 37.25 19.45 22.66
CA PRO A 100 36.87 19.66 21.28
C PRO A 100 37.81 18.82 20.40
N GLU A 101 37.25 17.82 19.73
CA GLU A 101 37.97 16.87 18.90
C GLU A 101 37.20 16.70 17.59
N SER A 102 37.92 16.78 16.47
CA SER A 102 37.40 16.49 15.14
C SER A 102 37.98 15.18 14.64
N HIS A 103 37.16 14.40 13.97
CA HIS A 103 37.53 13.09 13.46
C HIS A 103 37.51 13.10 11.94
N LEU A 104 38.60 12.67 11.31
CA LEU A 104 38.77 12.71 9.86
C LEU A 104 39.11 11.31 9.33
N LEU A 105 38.31 10.82 8.38
CA LEU A 105 38.59 9.62 7.62
C LEU A 105 39.46 9.94 6.41
N LEU A 106 40.55 9.20 6.25
CA LEU A 106 41.37 9.14 5.04
C LEU A 106 41.19 7.77 4.39
N LEU A 107 40.67 7.76 3.17
CA LEU A 107 40.50 6.53 2.38
C LEU A 107 41.52 6.53 1.24
N THR A 108 42.28 5.46 1.12
CA THR A 108 43.37 5.34 0.14
C THR A 108 43.06 4.25 -0.88
N GLU A 109 43.45 4.47 -2.13
CA GLU A 109 43.30 3.51 -3.21
C GLU A 109 44.15 2.24 -3.02
N ASP A 110 45.18 2.30 -2.17
CA ASP A 110 46.00 1.14 -1.77
C ASP A 110 45.28 0.16 -0.84
N GLY A 111 44.00 0.40 -0.51
CA GLY A 111 43.18 -0.57 0.20
C GLY A 111 42.93 -0.26 1.68
N TYR A 112 43.29 0.93 2.16
CA TYR A 112 43.23 1.27 3.60
C TYR A 112 42.31 2.45 3.92
N VAL A 113 41.65 2.36 5.08
CA VAL A 113 40.95 3.50 5.73
C VAL A 113 41.57 3.78 7.08
N GLU A 114 41.94 5.04 7.28
CA GLU A 114 42.53 5.55 8.52
C GLU A 114 41.64 6.64 9.13
N LEU A 115 41.47 6.59 10.45
CA LEU A 115 40.77 7.60 11.25
C LEU A 115 41.78 8.44 12.01
N TYR A 116 41.79 9.73 11.71
CA TYR A 116 42.61 10.73 12.37
C TYR A 116 41.82 11.41 13.49
N HIS A 117 42.40 11.36 14.69
CA HIS A 117 41.95 12.09 15.86
C HIS A 117 42.61 13.47 15.91
N VAL A 118 41.85 14.52 15.58
CA VAL A 118 42.31 15.91 15.52
C VAL A 118 41.86 16.63 16.78
N LEU A 119 42.74 16.70 17.76
CA LEU A 119 42.51 17.47 18.98
C LEU A 119 42.47 18.96 18.66
N LEU A 120 41.48 19.67 19.20
CA LEU A 120 41.33 21.11 19.06
C LEU A 120 41.54 21.81 20.40
N THR A 121 41.93 23.08 20.34
CA THR A 121 42.06 23.96 21.51
C THR A 121 41.47 25.32 21.18
N LYS A 122 40.83 25.94 22.18
CA LYS A 122 40.32 27.31 22.06
C LYS A 122 41.40 28.29 22.49
N GLN A 123 41.88 29.10 21.57
CA GLN A 123 42.76 30.24 21.83
C GLN A 123 41.95 31.53 21.86
N GLU A 124 42.33 32.47 22.74
CA GLU A 124 41.71 33.80 22.85
C GLU A 124 40.17 33.80 23.04
N GLY A 125 39.58 32.70 23.51
CA GLY A 125 38.14 32.59 23.79
C GLY A 125 37.23 32.29 22.59
N TYR A 126 37.68 32.54 21.35
CA TYR A 126 36.86 32.34 20.13
C TYR A 126 37.58 31.62 18.97
N ARG A 127 38.91 31.47 19.00
CA ARG A 127 39.67 30.81 17.91
C ARG A 127 39.82 29.33 18.20
N VAL A 128 39.45 28.47 17.25
CA VAL A 128 39.61 27.01 17.38
C VAL A 128 40.77 26.57 16.49
N VAL A 129 41.83 26.05 17.09
CA VAL A 129 43.06 25.62 16.39
C VAL A 129 43.46 24.20 16.79
N MET A 130 44.22 23.51 15.94
CA MET A 130 44.74 22.17 16.20
C MET A 130 45.70 22.18 17.39
N ALA A 131 45.48 21.25 18.32
CA ALA A 131 46.37 21.01 19.44
C ALA A 131 47.51 20.07 19.00
N ASN A 132 48.76 20.49 19.18
CA ASN A 132 49.96 19.69 18.86
C ASN A 132 49.96 19.09 17.44
N PRO A 133 50.00 19.94 16.40
CA PRO A 133 49.82 19.48 15.02
C PRO A 133 50.97 18.58 14.51
N ASP A 134 52.10 18.51 15.22
CA ASP A 134 53.21 17.61 14.89
C ASP A 134 52.98 16.15 15.35
N ARG A 135 51.98 15.91 16.23
CA ARG A 135 51.63 14.55 16.70
C ARG A 135 50.51 13.90 15.89
N LEU A 136 49.90 14.63 14.95
CA LEU A 136 48.72 14.21 14.20
C LEU A 136 48.90 12.90 13.42
N VAL A 137 50.09 12.66 12.87
CA VAL A 137 50.39 11.41 12.13
C VAL A 137 50.44 10.20 13.07
N ARG A 138 50.72 10.41 14.36
CA ARG A 138 50.78 9.32 15.38
C ARG A 138 49.41 8.97 15.96
N THR A 139 48.37 9.77 15.67
CA THR A 139 47.01 9.56 16.16
C THR A 139 46.08 8.93 15.12
N ALA A 140 46.63 8.50 13.97
CA ALA A 140 45.88 7.79 12.95
C ALA A 140 45.68 6.32 13.37
N GLU A 141 44.43 5.90 13.52
CA GLU A 141 44.04 4.51 13.72
C GLU A 141 43.62 3.90 12.38
N ARG A 142 44.06 2.68 12.08
CA ARG A 142 43.64 1.98 10.88
C ARG A 142 42.39 1.15 11.17
N ILE A 143 41.30 1.46 10.47
CA ILE A 143 39.98 0.83 10.69
C ILE A 143 39.73 -0.30 9.69
N VAL A 144 40.15 -0.13 8.44
CA VAL A 144 39.90 -1.08 7.35
C VAL A 144 41.18 -1.35 6.57
N GLU A 145 41.35 -2.62 6.20
CA GLU A 145 42.43 -3.14 5.35
C GLU A 145 41.84 -3.95 4.19
N ASP A 146 42.60 -4.10 3.10
CA ASP A 146 42.28 -4.91 1.92
C ASP A 146 40.92 -4.57 1.26
N LEU A 147 40.53 -3.29 1.27
CA LEU A 147 39.29 -2.85 0.62
C LEU A 147 39.44 -2.80 -0.90
N ILE A 148 38.36 -3.13 -1.62
CA ILE A 148 38.27 -3.05 -3.10
C ILE A 148 37.16 -2.11 -3.58
N TRP A 149 36.20 -1.80 -2.71
CA TRP A 149 35.10 -0.86 -2.97
C TRP A 149 34.66 -0.22 -1.66
N VAL A 150 34.24 1.04 -1.70
CA VAL A 150 33.77 1.76 -0.51
C VAL A 150 32.71 2.81 -0.86
N GLN A 151 31.69 2.91 -0.02
CA GLN A 151 30.65 3.94 -0.06
C GLN A 151 30.49 4.61 1.31
N TRP A 152 30.41 5.93 1.29
CA TRP A 152 30.16 6.75 2.48
C TRP A 152 28.72 7.25 2.51
N ASP A 153 28.05 7.08 3.66
CA ASP A 153 26.79 7.76 3.97
C ASP A 153 27.05 8.84 5.04
N GLY A 154 27.03 10.09 4.60
CA GLY A 154 27.27 11.24 5.47
C GLY A 154 26.12 11.56 6.42
N HIS A 155 24.89 11.18 6.10
CA HIS A 155 23.73 11.46 6.96
C HIS A 155 23.73 10.53 8.17
N THR A 156 23.97 9.25 7.94
CA THR A 156 23.96 8.23 9.00
C THR A 156 25.32 7.91 9.58
N GLN A 157 26.38 8.51 9.05
CA GLN A 157 27.78 8.30 9.46
C GLN A 157 28.15 6.82 9.39
N ARG A 158 27.87 6.19 8.24
CA ARG A 158 28.12 4.77 7.96
C ARG A 158 29.10 4.62 6.80
N LEU A 159 30.04 3.69 6.98
CA LEU A 159 31.00 3.32 5.94
C LEU A 159 30.73 1.89 5.49
N TYR A 160 30.28 1.74 4.25
CA TYR A 160 30.11 0.44 3.61
C TYR A 160 31.36 0.13 2.80
N TYR A 161 31.92 -1.06 2.95
CA TYR A 161 33.13 -1.45 2.24
C TYR A 161 33.13 -2.93 1.87
N LEU A 162 33.76 -3.25 0.74
CA LEU A 162 33.88 -4.60 0.22
C LEU A 162 35.33 -5.07 0.35
N THR A 163 35.51 -6.31 0.79
CA THR A 163 36.81 -6.99 0.84
C THR A 163 36.72 -8.33 0.13
N HIS A 164 37.85 -8.84 -0.33
CA HIS A 164 37.93 -10.16 -0.96
C HIS A 164 39.03 -10.99 -0.31
N LYS A 165 38.65 -12.10 0.34
CA LYS A 165 39.55 -13.14 0.83
C LYS A 165 39.23 -14.44 0.10
N ASP A 166 38.34 -15.26 0.68
CA ASP A 166 37.79 -16.46 0.03
C ASP A 166 36.46 -16.18 -0.68
N LYS A 167 35.66 -15.27 -0.11
CA LYS A 167 34.38 -14.77 -0.65
C LYS A 167 34.39 -13.25 -0.62
N PHE A 168 33.57 -12.61 -1.45
CA PHE A 168 33.33 -11.18 -1.36
C PHE A 168 32.44 -10.90 -0.14
N LEU A 169 32.92 -10.06 0.77
CA LEU A 169 32.20 -9.72 2.00
C LEU A 169 31.99 -8.21 2.05
N LEU A 170 30.73 -7.79 1.95
CA LEU A 170 30.30 -6.42 2.20
C LEU A 170 30.14 -6.23 3.70
N ARG A 171 30.82 -5.23 4.25
CA ARG A 171 30.78 -4.88 5.66
C ARG A 171 30.32 -3.44 5.85
N CYS A 172 29.78 -3.16 7.02
CA CYS A 172 29.46 -1.80 7.44
C CYS A 172 30.12 -1.47 8.78
N VAL A 173 30.81 -0.33 8.84
CA VAL A 173 31.23 0.30 10.10
C VAL A 173 30.25 1.42 10.43
N GLN A 174 29.65 1.37 11.62
CA GLN A 174 28.85 2.47 12.16
C GLN A 174 29.73 3.33 13.07
N PHE A 175 29.73 4.64 12.81
CA PHE A 175 30.35 5.62 13.71
C PHE A 175 29.28 6.18 14.64
N TYR A 176 29.51 6.09 15.96
CA TYR A 176 28.57 6.56 16.97
C TYR A 176 28.96 7.94 17.54
N PRO A 177 27.99 8.71 18.09
CA PRO A 177 28.27 10.01 18.70
C PRO A 177 29.22 9.98 19.91
N ASN A 178 29.41 8.81 20.53
CA ASN A 178 30.30 8.61 21.69
C ASN A 178 31.76 8.31 21.29
N HIS A 179 32.15 8.59 20.04
CA HIS A 179 33.49 8.33 19.49
C HIS A 179 33.87 6.84 19.36
N SER A 180 32.90 5.93 19.54
CA SER A 180 33.12 4.50 19.23
C SER A 180 32.73 4.20 17.78
N CYS A 181 33.44 3.26 17.16
CA CYS A 181 33.03 2.65 15.90
C CYS A 181 32.99 1.13 16.08
N GLU A 182 32.02 0.49 15.44
CA GLU A 182 31.92 -0.98 15.45
C GLU A 182 31.50 -1.49 14.07
N THR A 183 31.99 -2.69 13.71
CA THR A 183 31.49 -3.39 12.53
C THR A 183 30.16 -4.04 12.87
N VAL A 184 29.10 -3.54 12.26
CA VAL A 184 27.70 -3.84 12.58
C VAL A 184 27.07 -4.85 11.63
N MET A 185 27.64 -5.03 10.44
CA MET A 185 27.07 -5.91 9.43
C MET A 185 28.16 -6.61 8.62
N GLU A 186 27.92 -7.89 8.30
CA GLU A 186 28.63 -8.64 7.27
C GLU A 186 27.62 -9.33 6.34
N LEU A 187 27.84 -9.21 5.03
CA LEU A 187 26.99 -9.76 3.98
C LEU A 187 27.86 -10.36 2.87
N PRO A 188 27.81 -11.68 2.64
CA PRO A 188 28.47 -12.30 1.49
C PRO A 188 27.75 -11.93 0.20
N LEU A 189 28.53 -11.63 -0.84
CA LEU A 189 28.03 -11.32 -2.17
C LEU A 189 28.66 -12.26 -3.19
N GLU A 190 27.90 -12.61 -4.21
CA GLU A 190 28.38 -13.36 -5.38
C GLU A 190 28.77 -12.37 -6.48
N LEU A 191 30.07 -12.14 -6.65
CA LEU A 191 30.62 -11.21 -7.64
C LEU A 191 31.64 -11.94 -8.53
N PRO A 192 31.86 -11.47 -9.78
CA PRO A 192 32.87 -12.04 -10.67
C PRO A 192 34.29 -11.86 -10.11
N ALA A 193 35.22 -12.69 -10.58
CA ALA A 193 36.64 -12.54 -10.24
C ALA A 193 37.18 -11.17 -10.68
N ASN A 194 37.82 -10.44 -9.76
CA ASN A 194 38.32 -9.07 -9.95
C ASN A 194 37.24 -8.06 -10.42
N PRO A 195 36.20 -7.79 -9.60
CA PRO A 195 35.09 -6.94 -10.00
C PRO A 195 35.51 -5.47 -10.21
N PHE A 196 36.55 -5.05 -9.50
CA PHE A 196 37.12 -3.70 -9.55
C PHE A 196 38.61 -3.77 -9.86
N PRO A 197 39.09 -3.16 -10.97
CA PRO A 197 40.54 -3.09 -11.28
C PRO A 197 41.33 -2.26 -10.26
N THR A 198 40.69 -1.22 -9.73
CA THR A 198 41.20 -0.33 -8.68
C THR A 198 40.11 -0.10 -7.65
N VAL A 199 40.48 0.30 -6.44
CA VAL A 199 39.52 0.70 -5.40
C VAL A 199 38.54 1.74 -5.94
N LYS A 200 37.24 1.42 -5.85
CA LYS A 200 36.16 2.33 -6.22
C LYS A 200 35.65 3.10 -5.01
N PHE A 201 35.54 4.42 -5.15
CA PHE A 201 34.96 5.31 -4.15
C PHE A 201 33.58 5.80 -4.61
N VAL A 202 32.55 5.57 -3.79
CA VAL A 202 31.16 5.99 -4.04
C VAL A 202 30.75 7.01 -2.97
N SER A 203 30.02 8.05 -3.36
CA SER A 203 29.55 9.13 -2.46
C SER A 203 30.66 9.87 -1.70
N LEU A 204 31.85 9.97 -2.30
CA LEU A 204 33.06 10.64 -1.75
C LEU A 204 33.56 11.80 -2.63
N GLY A 205 32.62 12.43 -3.35
CA GLY A 205 32.86 13.58 -4.23
C GLY A 205 33.46 13.22 -5.59
N PHE A 206 33.39 14.18 -6.51
CA PHE A 206 33.88 14.04 -7.89
C PHE A 206 35.39 13.84 -7.95
N ASP A 207 35.86 13.04 -8.91
CA ASP A 207 37.27 12.74 -9.10
C ASP A 207 37.78 13.23 -10.47
N HIS A 208 38.63 14.27 -10.45
CA HIS A 208 39.28 14.76 -11.67
C HIS A 208 40.28 13.76 -12.29
N TYR A 209 40.69 12.70 -11.57
CA TYR A 209 41.59 11.66 -12.11
C TYR A 209 40.97 10.80 -13.22
N HIS A 210 39.65 10.81 -13.40
CA HIS A 210 38.96 9.91 -14.33
C HIS A 210 39.20 10.20 -15.83
N THR A 211 40.09 11.13 -16.18
CA THR A 211 40.39 11.44 -17.60
C THR A 211 41.48 10.56 -18.23
N GLU A 212 42.23 9.74 -17.48
CA GLU A 212 43.42 9.05 -18.06
C GLU A 212 43.46 7.51 -17.96
N ARG A 213 42.54 6.84 -17.25
CA ARG A 213 42.52 5.35 -17.21
C ARG A 213 41.23 4.75 -17.76
N THR A 214 41.34 4.23 -18.96
CA THR A 214 40.34 3.45 -19.71
C THR A 214 40.21 2.00 -19.20
N GLU A 215 40.39 1.75 -17.90
CA GLU A 215 40.18 0.42 -17.34
C GLU A 215 38.70 0.27 -17.01
N LYS A 216 38.05 -0.65 -17.72
CA LYS A 216 36.60 -0.84 -17.71
C LYS A 216 36.18 -1.50 -16.40
N GLU A 217 35.32 -0.83 -15.65
CA GLU A 217 34.66 -1.41 -14.47
C GLU A 217 33.75 -2.56 -14.93
N LEU A 218 33.82 -3.70 -14.22
CA LEU A 218 32.99 -4.87 -14.53
C LEU A 218 31.68 -4.86 -13.73
N VAL A 219 31.66 -4.13 -12.62
CA VAL A 219 30.54 -4.06 -11.70
C VAL A 219 30.32 -2.61 -11.28
N SER A 220 29.07 -2.15 -11.34
CA SER A 220 28.61 -0.95 -10.61
C SER A 220 27.81 -1.42 -9.41
N MET A 221 28.05 -0.83 -8.24
CA MET A 221 27.46 -1.26 -6.97
C MET A 221 27.16 -0.06 -6.08
N GLU A 222 25.97 -0.07 -5.47
CA GLU A 222 25.47 0.95 -4.55
C GLU A 222 24.65 0.32 -3.42
N VAL A 223 24.70 0.95 -2.24
CA VAL A 223 23.97 0.54 -1.04
C VAL A 223 22.95 1.61 -0.66
N PHE A 224 21.71 1.21 -0.42
CA PHE A 224 20.63 2.11 -0.04
C PHE A 224 20.01 1.67 1.29
N THR A 225 19.75 2.64 2.17
CA THR A 225 19.07 2.45 3.44
C THR A 225 17.92 3.45 3.61
N ASN A 226 16.94 3.07 4.41
CA ASN A 226 15.78 3.91 4.74
C ASN A 226 15.48 3.83 6.24
N ARG A 227 14.88 4.90 6.79
CA ARG A 227 14.50 5.08 8.20
C ARG A 227 13.60 3.98 8.77
N ILE A 228 12.82 3.30 7.92
CA ILE A 228 11.92 2.21 8.33
C ILE A 228 12.69 0.91 8.62
N GLY A 229 14.03 0.91 8.52
CA GLY A 229 14.84 -0.28 8.75
C GLY A 229 14.87 -1.21 7.56
N SER A 230 14.80 -0.65 6.34
CA SER A 230 15.07 -1.38 5.10
C SER A 230 16.47 -1.07 4.59
N MET A 231 17.08 -2.07 3.97
CA MET A 231 18.39 -2.00 3.34
C MET A 231 18.36 -2.80 2.04
N CYS A 232 18.92 -2.21 0.99
CA CYS A 232 19.04 -2.77 -0.34
C CYS A 232 20.50 -2.64 -0.81
N VAL A 233 21.06 -3.71 -1.39
CA VAL A 233 22.35 -3.65 -2.08
C VAL A 233 22.11 -3.93 -3.55
N CYS A 234 22.44 -2.97 -4.40
CA CYS A 234 22.21 -3.08 -5.83
C CYS A 234 23.53 -3.16 -6.56
N TYR A 235 23.68 -4.11 -7.47
CA TYR A 235 24.84 -4.16 -8.34
C TYR A 235 24.48 -4.64 -9.74
N SER A 236 25.21 -4.16 -10.74
CA SER A 236 24.99 -4.47 -12.15
C SER A 236 26.26 -4.99 -12.81
N GLN A 237 26.08 -5.93 -13.72
CA GLN A 237 27.15 -6.54 -14.49
C GLN A 237 26.74 -6.63 -15.97
N PRO A 238 27.41 -5.90 -16.88
CA PRO A 238 27.27 -6.12 -18.31
C PRO A 238 27.94 -7.45 -18.71
N GLN A 239 27.20 -8.34 -19.38
CA GLN A 239 27.80 -9.57 -19.92
C GLN A 239 28.51 -9.28 -21.25
N LYS A 240 29.71 -9.85 -21.43
CA LYS A 240 30.53 -9.67 -22.63
C LYS A 240 30.05 -10.50 -23.83
N ASP A 241 29.39 -11.63 -23.56
CA ASP A 241 29.13 -12.67 -24.56
C ASP A 241 27.65 -12.78 -25.01
N LYS A 242 26.76 -12.02 -24.37
CA LYS A 242 25.31 -12.00 -24.66
C LYS A 242 24.81 -10.56 -24.64
N GLN A 243 23.86 -10.22 -25.51
CA GLN A 243 23.15 -8.92 -25.53
C GLN A 243 22.20 -8.80 -24.32
N GLU A 244 22.74 -9.04 -23.12
CA GLU A 244 22.00 -9.14 -21.87
C GLU A 244 22.69 -8.30 -20.80
N LEU A 245 21.92 -7.45 -20.13
CA LEU A 245 22.34 -6.81 -18.90
C LEU A 245 21.82 -7.62 -17.72
N MET A 246 22.68 -7.87 -16.74
CA MET A 246 22.26 -8.41 -15.46
C MET A 246 22.40 -7.35 -14.36
N TYR A 247 21.40 -7.24 -13.51
CA TYR A 247 21.52 -6.50 -12.26
C TYR A 247 20.79 -7.23 -11.14
N THR A 248 21.34 -7.11 -9.94
CA THR A 248 20.86 -7.78 -8.75
C THR A 248 20.46 -6.75 -7.70
N VAL A 249 19.32 -6.96 -7.05
CA VAL A 249 18.83 -6.20 -5.91
C VAL A 249 18.75 -7.16 -4.72
N VAL A 250 19.68 -7.01 -3.77
CA VAL A 250 19.70 -7.76 -2.52
C VAL A 250 18.85 -7.02 -1.50
N LEU A 251 17.70 -7.58 -1.13
CA LEU A 251 16.76 -7.03 -0.15
C LEU A 251 17.07 -7.64 1.22
N VAL A 252 18.05 -7.07 1.94
CA VAL A 252 18.52 -7.62 3.24
C VAL A 252 17.36 -7.78 4.23
N HIS A 253 16.50 -6.77 4.31
CA HIS A 253 15.33 -6.75 5.19
C HIS A 253 14.24 -7.79 4.84
N LYS A 254 14.27 -8.35 3.62
CA LYS A 254 13.37 -9.41 3.14
C LYS A 254 14.07 -10.77 3.03
N ASP A 255 15.33 -10.87 3.45
CA ASP A 255 16.11 -12.11 3.37
C ASP A 255 16.17 -12.73 1.96
N CYS A 256 16.12 -11.91 0.90
CA CYS A 256 16.15 -12.40 -0.46
C CYS A 256 16.94 -11.51 -1.43
N SER A 257 17.40 -12.12 -2.51
CA SER A 257 18.13 -11.48 -3.61
C SER A 257 17.36 -11.68 -4.90
N LYS A 258 17.20 -10.63 -5.70
CA LYS A 258 16.56 -10.68 -7.02
C LYS A 258 17.52 -10.30 -8.11
N THR A 259 17.81 -11.23 -9.01
CA THR A 259 18.65 -11.01 -10.18
C THR A 259 17.79 -10.93 -11.42
N PHE A 260 17.85 -9.79 -12.10
CA PHE A 260 17.13 -9.52 -13.32
C PHE A 260 18.08 -9.61 -14.51
N ARG A 261 17.64 -10.31 -15.55
CA ARG A 261 18.33 -10.42 -16.84
C ARG A 261 17.44 -9.79 -17.89
N VAL A 262 17.93 -8.75 -18.54
CA VAL A 262 17.19 -7.97 -19.55
C VAL A 262 17.87 -8.12 -20.90
N SER A 263 17.13 -8.53 -21.92
CA SER A 263 17.61 -8.60 -23.30
C SER A 263 17.62 -7.19 -23.93
N LEU A 264 18.74 -6.79 -24.52
CA LEU A 264 18.92 -5.48 -25.14
C LEU A 264 18.74 -5.59 -26.66
N SER A 265 18.03 -4.64 -27.27
CA SER A 265 17.64 -4.68 -28.69
C SER A 265 18.67 -4.11 -29.68
N SER A 266 19.78 -3.53 -29.21
CA SER A 266 20.78 -2.81 -30.04
C SER A 266 22.19 -3.38 -29.89
N GLU A 267 22.87 -3.61 -31.02
CA GLU A 267 24.22 -4.19 -31.10
C GLU A 267 25.36 -3.19 -30.80
N GLN A 268 25.15 -1.88 -30.93
CA GLN A 268 26.28 -1.00 -31.24
C GLN A 268 27.01 -0.37 -30.05
N GLU A 269 26.40 -0.15 -28.88
CA GLU A 269 27.09 0.49 -27.73
C GLU A 269 26.71 -0.03 -26.33
N ALA A 270 25.75 -0.94 -26.23
CA ALA A 270 25.14 -1.37 -24.96
C ALA A 270 26.08 -2.11 -23.99
N THR A 271 27.16 -2.72 -24.50
CA THR A 271 28.11 -3.52 -23.69
C THR A 271 29.03 -2.68 -22.79
N ARG A 272 28.86 -1.36 -22.76
CA ARG A 272 29.77 -0.42 -22.09
C ARG A 272 29.12 0.45 -21.02
N LEU A 273 27.80 0.40 -20.84
CA LEU A 273 27.07 1.30 -19.97
C LEU A 273 26.49 0.54 -18.77
N HIS A 274 26.79 1.03 -17.57
CA HIS A 274 26.10 0.58 -16.35
C HIS A 274 24.77 1.32 -16.23
N PRO A 275 23.68 0.64 -15.81
CA PRO A 275 22.43 1.31 -15.51
C PRO A 275 22.59 2.25 -14.31
N LEU A 276 21.89 3.38 -14.37
CA LEU A 276 21.71 4.29 -13.25
C LEU A 276 20.68 3.69 -12.29
N ILE A 277 20.99 3.66 -10.99
CA ILE A 277 20.12 3.10 -9.95
C ILE A 277 19.64 4.24 -9.06
N ILE A 278 18.36 4.56 -9.12
CA ILE A 278 17.77 5.71 -8.41
C ILE A 278 16.81 5.20 -7.34
N PRO A 279 17.07 5.48 -6.05
CA PRO A 279 16.13 5.18 -4.98
C PRO A 279 14.96 6.17 -5.01
N MET A 280 13.73 5.66 -4.89
CA MET A 280 12.51 6.46 -4.88
C MET A 280 11.50 5.89 -3.88
N GLY A 281 11.62 6.32 -2.61
CA GLY A 281 10.86 5.79 -1.49
C GLY A 281 11.09 4.29 -1.29
N TYR A 282 10.12 3.47 -1.70
CA TYR A 282 10.23 2.01 -1.70
C TYR A 282 10.29 1.38 -3.09
N TYR A 283 10.40 2.21 -4.13
CA TYR A 283 10.76 1.80 -5.48
C TYR A 283 12.25 1.99 -5.72
N MET A 284 12.82 1.09 -6.50
CA MET A 284 14.18 1.21 -7.05
C MET A 284 14.08 1.33 -8.56
N LEU A 285 14.48 2.48 -9.10
CA LEU A 285 14.49 2.74 -10.52
C LEU A 285 15.84 2.28 -11.10
N VAL A 286 15.81 1.35 -12.05
CA VAL A 286 16.99 0.92 -12.82
C VAL A 286 16.81 1.43 -14.24
N TYR A 287 17.63 2.41 -14.62
CA TYR A 287 17.54 3.10 -15.90
C TYR A 287 18.78 2.86 -16.74
N LEU A 288 18.59 2.34 -17.96
CA LEU A 288 19.63 2.33 -18.98
C LEU A 288 19.15 3.18 -20.16
N GLN A 289 19.81 4.31 -20.38
CA GLN A 289 19.48 5.29 -21.41
C GLN A 289 19.29 4.63 -22.78
N ASP A 290 18.22 5.01 -23.48
CA ASP A 290 17.80 4.47 -24.79
C ASP A 290 17.45 2.98 -24.85
N HIS A 291 17.42 2.28 -23.71
CA HIS A 291 17.14 0.84 -23.66
C HIS A 291 15.90 0.52 -22.84
N PHE A 292 15.94 0.76 -21.53
CA PHE A 292 14.84 0.40 -20.63
C PHE A 292 14.81 1.23 -19.35
N LEU A 293 13.63 1.25 -18.74
CA LEU A 293 13.37 1.76 -17.40
C LEU A 293 12.63 0.69 -16.60
N HIS A 294 13.22 0.23 -15.50
CA HIS A 294 12.57 -0.71 -14.60
C HIS A 294 12.34 -0.07 -13.22
N CYS A 295 11.08 0.13 -12.87
CA CYS A 295 10.64 0.58 -11.56
C CYS A 295 10.30 -0.63 -10.69
N ILE A 296 11.25 -1.06 -9.87
CA ILE A 296 11.16 -2.28 -9.06
C ILE A 296 10.49 -1.95 -7.73
N ASN A 297 9.38 -2.63 -7.44
CA ASN A 297 8.74 -2.53 -6.14
C ASN A 297 9.50 -3.39 -5.11
N THR A 298 10.16 -2.76 -4.13
CA THR A 298 10.95 -3.49 -3.12
C THR A 298 10.14 -3.98 -1.92
N ARG A 299 8.87 -3.58 -1.78
CA ARG A 299 7.99 -4.04 -0.68
C ARG A 299 7.24 -5.31 -1.02
N GLN A 300 6.77 -5.42 -2.26
CA GLN A 300 6.09 -6.60 -2.79
C GLN A 300 6.96 -7.32 -3.80
N GLU A 301 8.14 -7.74 -3.33
CA GLU A 301 9.16 -8.32 -4.18
C GLU A 301 8.65 -9.57 -4.91
N GLU A 302 7.82 -10.39 -4.28
CA GLU A 302 7.25 -11.62 -4.87
C GLU A 302 6.44 -11.39 -6.16
N MET A 303 5.79 -10.23 -6.30
CA MET A 303 4.84 -9.96 -7.37
C MET A 303 5.45 -8.99 -8.39
N LEU A 304 6.16 -9.55 -9.38
CA LEU A 304 6.81 -8.76 -10.44
C LEU A 304 5.81 -7.94 -11.26
N CYS A 305 4.54 -8.34 -11.31
CA CYS A 305 3.45 -7.61 -11.95
C CYS A 305 3.20 -6.21 -11.37
N HIS A 306 3.73 -5.91 -10.17
CA HIS A 306 3.67 -4.58 -9.56
C HIS A 306 4.92 -3.74 -9.84
N SER A 307 5.91 -4.28 -10.54
CA SER A 307 7.08 -3.54 -11.01
C SER A 307 6.84 -3.08 -12.45
N LEU A 308 6.96 -1.77 -12.69
CA LEU A 308 6.73 -1.18 -14.00
C LEU A 308 7.98 -1.31 -14.86
N PHE A 309 7.89 -1.98 -16.01
CA PHE A 309 8.98 -2.08 -16.98
C PHE A 309 8.58 -1.42 -18.30
N LEU A 310 9.39 -0.45 -18.73
CA LEU A 310 9.27 0.27 -20.00
C LEU A 310 10.52 0.03 -20.84
N SER A 311 10.35 -0.06 -22.16
CA SER A 311 11.44 -0.31 -23.11
C SER A 311 11.29 0.54 -24.37
N GLY A 312 12.40 0.86 -25.03
CA GLY A 312 12.38 1.69 -26.24
C GLY A 312 11.97 3.15 -25.95
N HIS A 313 11.13 3.74 -26.81
CA HIS A 313 10.72 5.15 -26.67
C HIS A 313 9.94 5.46 -25.38
N ASP A 314 9.24 4.47 -24.81
CA ASP A 314 8.51 4.64 -23.55
C ASP A 314 9.44 4.74 -22.33
N ALA A 315 10.71 4.35 -22.47
CA ALA A 315 11.70 4.41 -21.40
C ALA A 315 12.48 5.73 -21.35
N ASP A 316 12.32 6.62 -22.34
CA ASP A 316 13.10 7.85 -22.43
C ASP A 316 12.72 8.84 -21.32
N LEU A 317 13.68 9.14 -20.43
CA LEU A 317 13.53 10.12 -19.35
C LEU A 317 13.76 11.57 -19.82
N GLY A 318 14.05 11.80 -21.10
CA GLY A 318 14.37 13.12 -21.65
C GLY A 318 15.70 13.69 -21.16
N LEU A 319 16.57 12.83 -20.61
CA LEU A 319 17.89 13.20 -20.12
C LEU A 319 18.83 13.39 -21.33
N GLN A 320 19.24 14.65 -21.56
CA GLN A 320 20.18 15.00 -22.64
C GLN A 320 21.65 14.65 -22.30
N CYS A 321 21.92 14.27 -21.05
CA CYS A 321 23.27 13.99 -20.56
C CYS A 321 23.57 12.49 -20.60
N GLN A 322 24.84 12.12 -20.74
CA GLN A 322 25.24 10.72 -20.67
C GLN A 322 25.09 10.21 -19.23
N ALA A 323 24.58 8.99 -19.04
CA ALA A 323 24.41 8.39 -17.72
C ALA A 323 25.69 8.39 -16.85
N ALA A 324 26.88 8.36 -17.48
CA ALA A 324 28.18 8.42 -16.80
C ALA A 324 28.46 9.75 -16.09
N ASP A 325 27.78 10.84 -16.50
CA ASP A 325 27.95 12.18 -15.92
C ASP A 325 26.92 12.48 -14.81
N ILE A 326 26.04 11.53 -14.50
CA ILE A 326 25.00 11.68 -13.48
C ILE A 326 25.44 10.97 -12.21
N THR A 327 25.44 11.69 -11.09
CA THR A 327 25.65 11.14 -9.75
C THR A 327 24.33 11.14 -8.97
N VAL A 328 23.94 9.99 -8.43
CA VAL A 328 22.77 9.88 -7.57
C VAL A 328 23.13 10.38 -6.17
N LEU A 329 22.37 11.36 -5.69
CA LEU A 329 22.45 11.88 -4.33
C LEU A 329 21.38 11.18 -3.50
N HIS A 330 21.78 10.17 -2.74
CA HIS A 330 20.88 9.50 -1.79
C HIS A 330 20.89 10.22 -0.44
N THR A 331 19.71 10.53 0.09
CA THR A 331 19.55 10.94 1.49
C THR A 331 18.43 10.12 2.12
N GLU A 332 18.60 9.66 3.37
CA GLU A 332 17.51 8.97 4.08
C GLU A 332 16.32 9.89 4.41
N GLU A 333 16.47 11.21 4.25
CA GLU A 333 15.43 12.19 4.60
C GLU A 333 14.48 12.49 3.43
N GLU A 334 14.97 12.46 2.19
CA GLU A 334 14.17 12.78 1.02
C GLU A 334 13.51 11.53 0.40
N PRO A 335 12.20 11.57 0.11
CA PRO A 335 11.49 10.45 -0.50
C PRO A 335 11.86 10.26 -1.98
N CYS A 336 12.35 11.30 -2.65
CA CYS A 336 12.70 11.30 -4.07
C CYS A 336 14.21 11.37 -4.25
N GLY A 337 14.75 10.55 -5.15
CA GLY A 337 16.18 10.59 -5.48
C GLY A 337 16.55 11.90 -6.18
N SER A 338 17.60 12.56 -5.69
CA SER A 338 18.20 13.72 -6.35
C SER A 338 19.32 13.28 -7.29
N LEU A 339 19.42 13.88 -8.47
CA LEU A 339 20.40 13.56 -9.50
C LEU A 339 21.27 14.79 -9.79
N LEU A 340 22.58 14.68 -9.60
CA LEU A 340 23.55 15.71 -9.98
C LEU A 340 24.11 15.40 -11.36
N ASP A 341 23.80 16.26 -12.33
CA ASP A 341 24.52 16.31 -13.60
C ASP A 341 25.83 17.06 -13.37
N VAL A 342 26.93 16.32 -13.39
CA VAL A 342 28.26 16.85 -13.12
C VAL A 342 28.76 17.74 -14.25
N ALA A 343 28.35 17.48 -15.50
CA ALA A 343 28.79 18.26 -16.64
C ALA A 343 28.14 19.65 -16.65
N SER A 344 26.84 19.75 -16.34
CA SER A 344 26.15 21.04 -16.27
C SER A 344 26.16 21.69 -14.88
N GLY A 345 26.46 20.93 -13.83
CA GLY A 345 26.40 21.36 -12.43
C GLY A 345 24.96 21.56 -11.92
N ARG A 346 23.96 20.95 -12.57
CA ARG A 346 22.54 21.05 -12.21
C ARG A 346 22.10 19.85 -11.38
N ILE A 347 21.20 20.10 -10.44
CA ILE A 347 20.56 19.06 -9.63
C ILE A 347 19.11 18.93 -10.10
N TYR A 348 18.68 17.69 -10.36
CA TYR A 348 17.34 17.31 -10.76
C TYR A 348 16.68 16.47 -9.66
N SER A 349 15.36 16.60 -9.48
CA SER A 349 14.56 15.69 -8.65
C SER A 349 13.90 14.64 -9.55
N ALA A 350 13.95 13.37 -9.17
CA ALA A 350 13.25 12.30 -9.86
C ALA A 350 11.86 12.06 -9.23
N GLU A 351 10.80 12.13 -10.04
CA GLU A 351 9.42 11.90 -9.60
C GLU A 351 8.63 11.09 -10.64
N LEU A 352 7.70 10.24 -10.17
CA LEU A 352 6.77 9.54 -11.05
C LEU A 352 5.64 10.48 -11.51
N SER A 353 5.42 10.55 -12.82
CA SER A 353 4.36 11.38 -13.41
C SER A 353 2.99 10.70 -13.29
N PRO A 354 2.03 11.26 -12.52
CA PRO A 354 0.70 10.67 -12.42
C PRO A 354 -0.06 10.74 -13.74
N ALA A 355 0.20 11.77 -14.56
CA ALA A 355 -0.42 11.92 -15.88
C ALA A 355 0.02 10.79 -16.84
N TYR A 356 1.30 10.43 -16.82
CA TYR A 356 1.82 9.34 -17.65
C TYR A 356 1.31 7.97 -17.17
N LEU A 357 1.27 7.72 -15.86
CA LEU A 357 0.70 6.49 -15.31
C LEU A 357 -0.79 6.35 -15.64
N LEU A 358 -1.56 7.44 -15.57
CA LEU A 358 -2.95 7.46 -16.04
C LEU A 358 -3.03 7.19 -17.55
N GLN A 359 -2.11 7.73 -18.37
CA GLN A 359 -2.07 7.43 -19.79
C GLN A 359 -1.84 5.94 -20.07
N ILE A 360 -0.98 5.27 -19.29
CA ILE A 360 -0.80 3.80 -19.35
C ILE A 360 -2.14 3.11 -19.06
N LEU A 361 -2.86 3.51 -18.01
CA LEU A 361 -4.18 2.94 -17.70
C LEU A 361 -5.23 3.14 -18.80
N HIS A 362 -5.20 4.28 -19.49
CA HIS A 362 -6.13 4.61 -20.59
C HIS A 362 -5.68 4.04 -21.94
N SER A 363 -4.47 3.47 -22.04
CA SER A 363 -3.94 2.96 -23.30
C SER A 363 -4.74 1.73 -23.73
N HIS A 364 -5.57 1.88 -24.78
CA HIS A 364 -6.32 0.75 -25.31
C HIS A 364 -5.37 -0.29 -25.92
N ALA A 365 -5.62 -1.57 -25.63
CA ALA A 365 -5.15 -2.66 -26.48
C ALA A 365 -5.79 -2.50 -27.87
N SER A 366 -5.15 -1.70 -28.74
CA SER A 366 -5.62 -1.47 -30.10
C SER A 366 -5.75 -2.80 -30.84
N SER A 367 -6.98 -3.06 -31.31
CA SER A 367 -7.50 -4.32 -31.84
C SER A 367 -6.98 -4.71 -33.23
N ARG A 368 -5.68 -4.58 -33.51
CA ARG A 368 -5.10 -5.00 -34.80
C ARG A 368 -3.93 -5.98 -34.71
N CYS A 369 -3.45 -6.33 -33.51
CA CYS A 369 -2.46 -7.38 -33.32
C CYS A 369 -2.94 -8.38 -32.26
N PRO A 370 -2.94 -9.70 -32.54
CA PRO A 370 -3.24 -10.74 -31.54
C PRO A 370 -2.19 -10.86 -30.44
N SER A 371 -1.07 -10.14 -30.51
CA SER A 371 -0.10 -10.03 -29.43
C SER A 371 -0.58 -9.06 -28.34
N SER A 372 -1.63 -9.49 -27.65
CA SER A 372 -2.09 -9.03 -26.33
C SER A 372 -0.90 -8.91 -25.35
N ARG A 373 -0.48 -7.70 -24.96
CA ARG A 373 0.78 -7.52 -24.18
C ARG A 373 0.84 -6.39 -23.15
N ALA A 374 -0.27 -5.76 -22.76
CA ALA A 374 -0.28 -4.71 -21.74
C ALA A 374 -0.79 -5.08 -20.30
N PRO A 375 -1.27 -6.30 -19.96
CA PRO A 375 -1.84 -6.55 -18.63
C PRO A 375 -0.96 -6.21 -17.40
N PRO A 376 0.35 -6.56 -17.33
CA PRO A 376 1.15 -6.29 -16.13
C PRO A 376 1.48 -4.81 -15.96
N GLN A 377 1.61 -4.04 -17.05
CA GLN A 377 1.87 -2.60 -16.98
C GLN A 377 0.67 -1.83 -16.41
N HIS A 378 -0.56 -2.23 -16.73
CA HIS A 378 -1.76 -1.64 -16.14
C HIS A 378 -1.82 -1.88 -14.62
N LEU A 379 -1.51 -3.10 -14.18
CA LEU A 379 -1.51 -3.43 -12.75
C LEU A 379 -0.42 -2.66 -12.01
N ALA A 380 0.81 -2.62 -12.53
CA ALA A 380 1.90 -1.82 -11.96
C ALA A 380 1.53 -0.33 -11.88
N ALA A 381 0.97 0.25 -12.96
CA ALA A 381 0.56 1.65 -12.99
C ALA A 381 -0.55 1.95 -11.97
N LEU A 382 -1.54 1.05 -11.83
CA LEU A 382 -2.61 1.16 -10.85
C LEU A 382 -2.05 1.16 -9.42
N HIS A 383 -1.13 0.25 -9.10
CA HIS A 383 -0.49 0.17 -7.78
C HIS A 383 0.42 1.37 -7.49
N CYS A 384 1.15 1.89 -8.49
CA CYS A 384 1.88 3.15 -8.34
C CYS A 384 0.93 4.30 -7.97
N LEU A 385 -0.16 4.47 -8.72
CA LEU A 385 -1.13 5.53 -8.47
C LEU A 385 -1.84 5.39 -7.11
N LEU A 386 -2.24 4.17 -6.74
CA LEU A 386 -3.02 3.94 -5.52
C LEU A 386 -2.18 3.88 -4.26
N VAL A 387 -1.02 3.22 -4.28
CA VAL A 387 -0.22 2.93 -3.08
C VAL A 387 0.91 3.93 -2.91
N TYR A 388 1.68 4.23 -3.97
CA TYR A 388 2.83 5.13 -3.89
C TYR A 388 2.41 6.61 -3.86
N MET A 389 1.49 6.99 -4.74
CA MET A 389 1.08 8.39 -4.92
C MET A 389 -0.17 8.78 -4.12
N GLY A 390 -0.84 7.80 -3.51
CA GLY A 390 -2.26 7.80 -3.13
C GLY A 390 -2.77 8.80 -2.08
N ASN A 391 -2.05 9.88 -1.78
CA ASN A 391 -2.54 10.92 -0.88
C ASN A 391 -3.41 11.98 -1.60
N ASP A 392 -3.50 11.95 -2.93
CA ASP A 392 -4.30 12.90 -3.71
C ASP A 392 -5.74 12.38 -3.98
N PRO A 393 -6.79 12.97 -3.38
CA PRO A 393 -8.18 12.57 -3.63
C PRO A 393 -8.59 12.75 -5.10
N ASN A 394 -7.96 13.66 -5.85
CA ASN A 394 -8.27 13.85 -7.27
C ASN A 394 -7.78 12.67 -8.12
N LEU A 395 -6.67 12.02 -7.74
CA LEU A 395 -6.21 10.81 -8.41
C LEU A 395 -7.15 9.64 -8.15
N GLU A 396 -7.61 9.48 -6.91
CA GLU A 396 -8.59 8.45 -6.55
C GLU A 396 -9.89 8.61 -7.38
N LEU A 397 -10.40 9.85 -7.53
CA LEU A 397 -11.55 10.14 -8.40
C LEU A 397 -11.30 9.77 -9.86
N LYS A 398 -10.15 10.14 -10.44
CA LYS A 398 -9.80 9.78 -11.83
C LYS A 398 -9.71 8.28 -12.05
N ILE A 399 -9.23 7.53 -11.05
CA ILE A 399 -9.17 6.06 -11.11
C ILE A 399 -10.58 5.47 -11.03
N ILE A 400 -11.46 6.01 -10.17
CA ILE A 400 -12.86 5.59 -10.10
C ILE A 400 -13.59 5.87 -11.43
N GLU A 401 -13.33 7.03 -12.06
CA GLU A 401 -13.85 7.34 -13.38
C GLU A 401 -13.38 6.32 -14.43
N TRP A 402 -12.09 5.97 -14.41
CA TRP A 402 -11.51 4.93 -15.27
C TRP A 402 -12.15 3.55 -15.03
N LEU A 403 -12.36 3.13 -13.78
CA LEU A 403 -13.05 1.88 -13.43
C LEU A 403 -14.48 1.87 -13.97
N CYS A 404 -15.17 3.01 -13.90
CA CYS A 404 -16.53 3.17 -14.41
C CYS A 404 -16.59 3.15 -15.95
N ASP A 405 -15.52 3.57 -16.65
CA ASP A 405 -15.47 3.51 -18.12
C ASP A 405 -15.04 2.13 -18.64
N HIS A 406 -14.35 1.34 -17.82
CA HIS A 406 -13.81 0.02 -18.17
C HIS A 406 -14.51 -1.11 -17.39
N ILE A 407 -15.85 -1.14 -17.45
CA ILE A 407 -16.66 -2.09 -16.66
C ILE A 407 -16.46 -3.55 -17.11
N ASN A 408 -16.07 -3.75 -18.38
CA ASN A 408 -15.67 -5.06 -18.88
C ASN A 408 -14.32 -5.43 -18.29
N ALA A 409 -14.30 -6.47 -17.44
CA ALA A 409 -13.07 -6.98 -16.84
C ALA A 409 -12.02 -7.20 -17.93
N PHE A 410 -10.81 -6.63 -17.74
CA PHE A 410 -9.65 -7.16 -18.43
C PHE A 410 -9.57 -8.65 -18.09
N GLU A 411 -9.35 -9.51 -19.08
CA GLU A 411 -9.29 -10.98 -18.88
C GLU A 411 -8.21 -11.41 -17.87
N SER A 412 -7.35 -10.49 -17.42
CA SER A 412 -6.18 -10.75 -16.58
C SER A 412 -6.35 -10.51 -15.08
N PHE A 413 -7.17 -9.56 -14.61
CA PHE A 413 -7.38 -9.31 -13.16
C PHE A 413 -8.64 -8.47 -12.90
N ASP A 414 -9.20 -8.56 -11.69
CA ASP A 414 -10.36 -7.75 -11.29
C ASP A 414 -9.91 -6.37 -10.77
N GLN A 415 -10.18 -5.31 -11.55
CA GLN A 415 -9.71 -3.96 -11.24
C GLN A 415 -10.35 -3.37 -9.98
N ILE A 416 -11.60 -3.76 -9.65
CA ILE A 416 -12.29 -3.26 -8.46
C ILE A 416 -11.70 -3.94 -7.22
N GLN A 417 -11.43 -5.25 -7.29
CA GLN A 417 -10.72 -5.95 -6.22
C GLN A 417 -9.34 -5.34 -5.97
N GLU A 418 -8.56 -5.11 -7.02
CA GLU A 418 -7.25 -4.45 -6.91
C GLU A 418 -7.36 -3.05 -6.33
N PHE A 419 -8.33 -2.25 -6.80
CA PHE A 419 -8.56 -0.90 -6.27
C PHE A 419 -8.84 -0.91 -4.76
N ILE A 420 -9.72 -1.80 -4.31
CA ILE A 420 -10.06 -1.94 -2.89
C ILE A 420 -8.83 -2.39 -2.10
N LEU A 421 -8.16 -3.47 -2.51
CA LEU A 421 -7.03 -4.05 -1.77
C LEU A 421 -5.82 -3.11 -1.70
N ALA A 422 -5.45 -2.47 -2.81
CA ALA A 422 -4.35 -1.51 -2.86
C ALA A 422 -4.65 -0.28 -1.98
N SER A 423 -5.87 0.24 -2.04
CA SER A 423 -6.29 1.40 -1.22
C SER A 423 -6.32 1.07 0.28
N LEU A 424 -6.74 -0.15 0.64
CA LEU A 424 -6.71 -0.61 2.03
C LEU A 424 -5.29 -0.85 2.54
N TYR A 425 -4.43 -1.41 1.69
CA TYR A 425 -3.03 -1.62 1.99
C TYR A 425 -2.29 -0.30 2.25
N ARG A 426 -2.57 0.76 1.46
CA ARG A 426 -2.02 2.12 1.64
C ARG A 426 -2.23 2.68 3.06
N ILE A 427 -3.30 2.33 3.75
CA ILE A 427 -3.56 2.87 5.11
C ILE A 427 -2.69 2.19 6.17
N SER A 428 -2.15 1.03 5.82
CA SER A 428 -1.46 0.16 6.75
C SER A 428 0.05 0.09 6.48
N TYR A 429 0.50 0.27 5.24
CA TYR A 429 1.87 0.01 4.83
C TYR A 429 2.93 0.92 5.51
N GLU A 430 2.63 2.17 5.84
CA GLU A 430 3.57 3.05 6.56
C GLU A 430 3.77 2.65 8.03
N LYS A 431 2.86 1.84 8.61
CA LYS A 431 2.90 1.51 10.04
C LYS A 431 3.93 0.45 10.40
N SER A 432 4.21 -0.49 9.50
CA SER A 432 5.20 -1.57 9.70
C SER A 432 5.48 -2.30 8.39
N LEU A 433 6.77 -2.60 8.10
CA LEU A 433 7.19 -3.42 6.95
C LEU A 433 6.67 -4.86 7.02
N SER A 434 6.38 -5.36 8.23
CA SER A 434 5.89 -6.73 8.39
C SER A 434 4.43 -6.90 7.93
N LEU A 435 3.68 -5.81 7.75
CA LEU A 435 2.31 -5.86 7.24
C LEU A 435 2.26 -6.29 5.77
N ASP A 436 3.32 -6.04 5.01
CA ASP A 436 3.50 -6.40 3.60
C ASP A 436 3.25 -7.91 3.32
N LYS A 437 3.55 -8.77 4.30
CA LYS A 437 3.43 -10.24 4.21
C LYS A 437 2.21 -10.80 4.95
N VAL A 438 1.46 -9.96 5.67
CA VAL A 438 0.34 -10.36 6.55
C VAL A 438 -1.00 -9.85 6.03
N LEU A 439 -1.06 -8.64 5.48
CA LEU A 439 -2.28 -8.12 4.86
C LEU A 439 -2.34 -8.47 3.37
N PRO A 440 -3.56 -8.70 2.83
CA PRO A 440 -3.74 -8.80 1.39
C PRO A 440 -3.49 -7.42 0.76
N TYR A 441 -2.78 -7.39 -0.37
CA TYR A 441 -2.52 -6.16 -1.13
C TYR A 441 -2.92 -6.28 -2.60
N SER A 442 -3.14 -7.50 -3.10
CA SER A 442 -3.57 -7.81 -4.47
C SER A 442 -4.45 -9.06 -4.43
N SER A 443 -5.32 -9.20 -5.41
CA SER A 443 -6.19 -10.35 -5.64
C SER A 443 -5.38 -11.55 -6.15
N GLU A 444 -6.03 -12.66 -6.47
CA GLU A 444 -5.33 -13.81 -7.06
C GLU A 444 -4.90 -13.47 -8.50
N VAL A 445 -3.64 -13.07 -8.63
CA VAL A 445 -2.99 -12.69 -9.90
C VAL A 445 -2.71 -13.94 -10.75
N PRO A 446 -3.20 -14.03 -11.99
CA PRO A 446 -2.87 -15.12 -12.90
C PRO A 446 -1.37 -15.23 -13.20
N VAL A 447 -0.90 -16.45 -13.43
CA VAL A 447 0.53 -16.73 -13.68
C VAL A 447 1.09 -15.89 -14.84
N CYS A 448 0.29 -15.59 -15.86
CA CYS A 448 0.70 -14.78 -17.01
C CYS A 448 1.08 -13.32 -16.66
N LEU A 449 0.65 -12.81 -15.50
CA LEU A 449 1.03 -11.48 -15.01
C LEU A 449 2.32 -11.50 -14.20
N LEU A 450 2.75 -12.65 -13.69
CA LEU A 450 3.96 -12.79 -12.87
C LEU A 450 5.25 -12.65 -13.68
N GLU A 451 5.16 -12.66 -15.02
CA GLU A 451 6.30 -12.50 -15.91
C GLU A 451 6.27 -11.12 -16.58
N ILE A 452 7.42 -10.44 -16.59
CA ILE A 452 7.62 -9.20 -17.33
C ILE A 452 8.22 -9.57 -18.69
N PRO A 453 7.59 -9.22 -19.82
CA PRO A 453 8.14 -9.52 -21.14
C PRO A 453 9.55 -8.95 -21.32
N GLY A 454 10.50 -9.79 -21.74
CA GLY A 454 11.90 -9.39 -21.97
C GLY A 454 12.77 -9.30 -20.71
N VAL A 455 12.21 -9.64 -19.54
CA VAL A 455 12.93 -9.64 -18.25
C VAL A 455 12.78 -11.01 -17.59
N VAL A 456 13.91 -11.68 -17.35
CA VAL A 456 13.94 -12.91 -16.56
C VAL A 456 14.41 -12.57 -15.15
N CYS A 457 13.60 -12.89 -14.14
CA CYS A 457 13.94 -12.69 -12.74
C CYS A 457 14.27 -14.04 -12.08
N ALA A 458 15.45 -14.15 -11.48
CA ALA A 458 15.80 -15.21 -10.54
C ALA A 458 15.67 -14.66 -9.11
N THR A 459 15.18 -15.48 -8.18
CA THR A 459 15.06 -15.12 -6.76
C THR A 459 15.80 -16.15 -5.92
N GLU A 460 16.69 -15.65 -5.07
CA GLU A 460 17.41 -16.45 -4.08
C GLU A 460 16.91 -16.04 -2.68
N LEU A 461 16.60 -17.03 -1.86
CA LEU A 461 16.12 -16.84 -0.48
C LEU A 461 17.24 -17.23 0.49
N HIS A 462 17.11 -16.76 1.74
CA HIS A 462 18.01 -17.14 2.84
C HIS A 462 19.43 -16.63 2.68
N ILE A 463 19.55 -15.31 2.71
CA ILE A 463 20.86 -14.67 2.65
C ILE A 463 21.57 -14.80 4.01
N GLU A 464 22.83 -15.24 3.96
CA GLU A 464 23.71 -15.37 5.13
C GLU A 464 24.20 -13.99 5.62
N SER A 465 23.32 -13.16 6.17
CA SER A 465 23.71 -11.87 6.76
C SER A 465 23.92 -11.97 8.28
N VAL A 466 24.98 -11.31 8.76
CA VAL A 466 25.24 -11.11 10.20
C VAL A 466 25.00 -9.65 10.51
N ILE A 467 24.01 -9.35 11.36
CA ILE A 467 23.64 -7.99 11.75
C ILE A 467 23.75 -7.87 13.28
N LYS A 468 24.38 -6.79 13.74
CA LYS A 468 24.60 -6.44 15.15
C LYS A 468 24.48 -4.93 15.33
N GLY A 469 24.28 -4.49 16.57
CA GLY A 469 24.26 -3.08 16.92
C GLY A 469 22.90 -2.57 17.36
N LYS A 470 22.80 -1.25 17.54
CA LYS A 470 21.62 -0.55 18.10
C LYS A 470 20.92 0.34 17.08
N GLY A 471 19.66 0.66 17.35
CA GLY A 471 18.88 1.60 16.53
C GLY A 471 18.44 0.96 15.22
N PHE A 472 18.84 1.56 14.09
CA PHE A 472 18.54 1.06 12.73
C PHE A 472 18.85 -0.44 12.57
N TRP A 473 20.01 -0.88 13.05
CA TRP A 473 20.47 -2.27 12.92
C TRP A 473 19.59 -3.28 13.66
N THR A 474 19.07 -2.90 14.84
CA THR A 474 18.12 -3.73 15.60
C THR A 474 16.80 -3.90 14.84
N GLU A 475 16.34 -2.84 14.17
CA GLU A 475 15.11 -2.89 13.38
C GLU A 475 15.30 -3.68 12.08
N LEU A 476 16.44 -3.51 11.39
CA LEU A 476 16.79 -4.29 10.21
C LEU A 476 16.90 -5.79 10.53
N GLN A 477 17.59 -6.13 11.63
CA GLN A 477 17.69 -7.51 12.11
C GLN A 477 16.29 -8.09 12.40
N TRP A 478 15.45 -7.34 13.13
CA TRP A 478 14.09 -7.74 13.41
C TRP A 478 13.27 -7.98 12.14
N ASN A 479 13.32 -7.07 11.17
CA ASN A 479 12.61 -7.22 9.89
C ASN A 479 13.06 -8.46 9.13
N THR A 480 14.36 -8.75 9.14
CA THR A 480 14.97 -9.91 8.49
C THR A 480 14.51 -11.22 9.16
N GLU A 481 14.63 -11.32 10.48
CA GLU A 481 14.17 -12.48 11.26
C GLU A 481 12.65 -12.70 11.16
N ARG A 482 11.88 -11.60 11.11
CA ARG A 482 10.44 -11.67 10.94
C ARG A 482 10.07 -12.19 9.56
N THR A 483 10.73 -11.75 8.51
CA THR A 483 10.48 -12.24 7.14
C THR A 483 10.80 -13.73 7.06
N LYS A 484 11.93 -14.19 7.61
CA LYS A 484 12.26 -15.62 7.74
C LYS A 484 11.15 -16.43 8.41
N TYR A 485 10.61 -15.92 9.53
CA TYR A 485 9.49 -16.56 10.21
C TYR A 485 8.23 -16.61 9.34
N LEU A 486 7.90 -15.51 8.66
CA LEU A 486 6.68 -15.44 7.84
C LEU A 486 6.78 -16.33 6.60
N ASP A 487 7.94 -16.42 5.96
CA ASP A 487 8.14 -17.29 4.80
C ASP A 487 8.12 -18.79 5.19
N ALA A 488 8.48 -19.13 6.44
CA ALA A 488 8.39 -20.50 6.95
C ALA A 488 6.96 -20.93 7.30
N VAL A 489 6.04 -19.99 7.54
CA VAL A 489 4.65 -20.29 7.92
C VAL A 489 3.77 -20.35 6.66
N PRO A 490 3.01 -21.44 6.42
CA PRO A 490 2.12 -21.48 5.27
C PRO A 490 0.96 -20.49 5.44
N ASN A 491 0.60 -19.78 4.36
CA ASN A 491 -0.55 -18.88 4.29
C ASN A 491 -0.56 -17.75 5.36
N THR A 492 0.54 -17.01 5.49
CA THR A 492 0.61 -15.88 6.43
C THR A 492 -0.29 -14.70 6.08
N ARG A 493 -0.72 -14.58 4.83
CA ARG A 493 -1.61 -13.49 4.40
C ARG A 493 -3.04 -13.77 4.86
N TYR A 494 -3.67 -12.76 5.43
CA TYR A 494 -5.07 -12.80 5.79
C TYR A 494 -5.95 -13.03 4.56
N ARG A 495 -6.73 -14.12 4.57
CA ARG A 495 -7.74 -14.42 3.56
C ARG A 495 -9.11 -14.30 4.17
N ALA A 496 -9.88 -13.31 3.71
CA ALA A 496 -11.24 -13.11 4.17
C ALA A 496 -12.20 -14.25 3.76
N SER A 497 -11.84 -15.07 2.77
CA SER A 497 -12.60 -16.28 2.40
C SER A 497 -12.75 -17.29 3.54
N HIS A 498 -11.80 -17.33 4.48
CA HIS A 498 -11.91 -18.20 5.66
C HIS A 498 -13.03 -17.77 6.62
N ILE A 499 -13.55 -16.55 6.48
CA ILE A 499 -14.67 -16.03 7.28
C ILE A 499 -16.00 -16.67 6.83
N GLN A 500 -16.10 -17.14 5.58
CA GLN A 500 -17.36 -17.55 4.97
C GLN A 500 -18.10 -18.62 5.81
N ALA A 501 -17.38 -19.64 6.29
CA ALA A 501 -17.97 -20.70 7.12
C ALA A 501 -18.50 -20.19 8.47
N ASP A 502 -17.78 -19.27 9.11
CA ASP A 502 -18.20 -18.65 10.38
C ASP A 502 -19.38 -17.70 10.16
N TRP A 503 -19.40 -16.99 9.02
CA TRP A 503 -20.52 -16.13 8.63
C TRP A 503 -21.78 -16.95 8.36
N ASP A 504 -21.68 -18.03 7.59
CA ASP A 504 -22.81 -18.92 7.29
C ASP A 504 -23.38 -19.54 8.58
N LYS A 505 -22.50 -19.90 9.52
CA LYS A 505 -22.91 -20.37 10.85
C LYS A 505 -23.64 -19.30 11.65
N LEU A 506 -23.10 -18.08 11.72
CA LEU A 506 -23.72 -16.96 12.45
C LEU A 506 -25.03 -16.51 11.80
N ARG A 507 -25.21 -16.69 10.49
CA ARG A 507 -26.46 -16.44 9.78
C ARG A 507 -27.58 -17.40 10.22
N LEU A 508 -27.22 -18.59 10.70
CA LEU A 508 -28.14 -19.61 11.18
C LEU A 508 -28.34 -19.56 12.71
N GLU A 509 -27.40 -18.99 13.47
CA GLU A 509 -27.49 -18.86 14.93
C GLU A 509 -28.50 -17.77 15.34
N ARG A 510 -29.55 -18.19 16.05
CA ARG A 510 -30.68 -17.33 16.46
C ARG A 510 -30.63 -16.84 17.91
N ARG A 511 -29.66 -17.29 18.72
CA ARG A 511 -29.61 -16.99 20.16
C ARG A 511 -28.47 -16.02 20.47
N PRO A 512 -28.74 -14.92 21.22
CA PRO A 512 -27.70 -13.99 21.62
C PRO A 512 -26.66 -14.71 22.47
N SER A 513 -25.41 -14.65 22.03
CA SER A 513 -24.25 -15.20 22.73
C SER A 513 -23.29 -14.07 23.12
N SER A 514 -22.41 -14.32 24.09
CA SER A 514 -21.35 -13.37 24.45
C SER A 514 -20.46 -13.01 23.25
N HIS A 515 -20.27 -13.94 22.31
CA HIS A 515 -19.55 -13.73 21.07
C HIS A 515 -20.31 -12.78 20.13
N MET A 516 -21.64 -12.92 19.99
CA MET A 516 -22.46 -11.99 19.19
C MET A 516 -22.43 -10.56 19.75
N ASN A 517 -22.48 -10.40 21.07
CA ASN A 517 -22.38 -9.07 21.70
C ASN A 517 -21.04 -8.39 21.38
N HIS A 518 -19.94 -9.15 21.34
CA HIS A 518 -18.63 -8.63 20.98
C HIS A 518 -18.54 -8.21 19.50
N ILE A 519 -19.12 -9.01 18.60
CA ILE A 519 -19.22 -8.69 17.16
C ILE A 519 -20.04 -7.41 16.96
N GLU A 520 -21.15 -7.26 17.68
CA GLU A 520 -21.98 -6.06 17.61
C GLU A 520 -21.23 -4.82 18.09
N GLU A 521 -20.47 -4.92 19.19
CA GLU A 521 -19.64 -3.81 19.69
C GLU A 521 -18.56 -3.40 18.66
N ASN A 522 -17.90 -4.38 18.02
CA ASN A 522 -16.93 -4.12 16.96
C ASN A 522 -17.58 -3.39 15.77
N THR A 523 -18.79 -3.80 15.41
CA THR A 523 -19.58 -3.16 14.34
C THR A 523 -19.91 -1.71 14.69
N LYS A 524 -20.37 -1.44 15.92
CA LYS A 524 -20.66 -0.08 16.40
C LYS A 524 -19.42 0.82 16.31
N LYS A 525 -18.24 0.31 16.68
CA LYS A 525 -16.97 1.05 16.55
C LYS A 525 -16.67 1.43 15.11
N VAL A 526 -16.78 0.49 14.17
CA VAL A 526 -16.55 0.75 12.74
C VAL A 526 -17.53 1.79 12.21
N LEU A 527 -18.84 1.61 12.44
CA LEU A 527 -19.86 2.53 11.93
C LEU A 527 -19.70 3.94 12.51
N SER A 528 -19.36 4.05 13.80
CA SER A 528 -19.08 5.36 14.42
C SER A 528 -17.90 6.10 13.80
N MET A 529 -16.87 5.36 13.36
CA MET A 529 -15.72 5.92 12.66
C MET A 529 -16.10 6.38 11.25
N VAL A 530 -16.89 5.58 10.52
CA VAL A 530 -17.40 5.97 9.19
C VAL A 530 -18.25 7.24 9.29
N ASP A 531 -19.15 7.32 10.27
CA ASP A 531 -19.98 8.53 10.47
C ASP A 531 -19.14 9.77 10.78
N THR A 532 -18.01 9.62 11.48
CA THR A 532 -17.09 10.73 11.75
C THR A 532 -16.40 11.22 10.47
N TRP A 533 -16.14 10.33 9.51
CA TRP A 533 -15.55 10.71 8.21
C TRP A 533 -16.59 11.25 7.22
N CYS A 534 -17.88 10.89 7.39
CA CYS A 534 -18.99 11.29 6.52
C CYS A 534 -19.70 12.60 6.94
N LEU A 535 -18.95 13.66 7.27
CA LEU A 535 -19.53 14.97 7.63
C LEU A 535 -20.14 15.74 6.43
N ASP A 536 -19.84 15.33 5.19
CA ASP A 536 -20.37 15.94 3.96
C ASP A 536 -21.71 15.35 3.49
N LYS A 537 -22.40 16.05 2.58
CA LYS A 537 -23.73 15.71 2.05
C LYS A 537 -23.77 14.26 1.52
N LYS A 538 -24.40 13.35 2.27
CA LYS A 538 -24.68 11.96 1.89
C LYS A 538 -25.59 11.93 0.64
N LEU A 539 -25.00 11.78 -0.56
CA LEU A 539 -25.73 11.75 -1.84
C LEU A 539 -26.43 10.42 -2.09
N VAL A 540 -25.82 9.32 -1.65
CA VAL A 540 -26.33 7.96 -1.80
C VAL A 540 -26.90 7.49 -0.45
N PRO A 541 -28.10 6.85 -0.40
CA PRO A 541 -28.76 6.46 0.84
C PRO A 541 -28.14 5.19 1.46
N LEU A 542 -26.85 5.22 1.76
CA LEU A 542 -26.15 4.17 2.52
C LEU A 542 -26.15 4.49 4.02
N PHE A 543 -26.00 3.46 4.85
CA PHE A 543 -25.94 3.52 6.31
C PHE A 543 -27.21 4.02 7.01
N GLN A 544 -28.33 4.14 6.27
CA GLN A 544 -29.63 4.55 6.83
C GLN A 544 -30.43 3.40 7.42
N GLU A 545 -30.02 2.15 7.16
CA GLU A 545 -30.80 0.95 7.42
C GLU A 545 -30.07 -0.01 8.36
N GLU A 546 -30.83 -0.78 9.14
CA GLU A 546 -30.31 -1.85 9.99
C GLU A 546 -30.13 -3.15 9.19
N ASP A 547 -29.14 -3.18 8.30
CA ASP A 547 -28.77 -4.40 7.59
C ASP A 547 -28.04 -5.37 8.54
N HIS A 548 -28.79 -6.26 9.19
CA HIS A 548 -28.24 -7.19 10.18
C HIS A 548 -27.17 -8.11 9.59
N GLN A 549 -27.33 -8.57 8.34
CA GLN A 549 -26.38 -9.48 7.71
C GLN A 549 -25.03 -8.81 7.47
N GLN A 550 -25.04 -7.58 6.94
CA GLN A 550 -23.81 -6.82 6.72
C GLN A 550 -23.19 -6.38 8.05
N ARG A 551 -24.00 -5.97 9.05
CA ARG A 551 -23.50 -5.62 10.39
C ARG A 551 -22.75 -6.77 11.04
N VAL A 552 -23.28 -7.99 11.01
CA VAL A 552 -22.58 -9.18 11.54
C VAL A 552 -21.26 -9.42 10.80
N LEU A 553 -21.26 -9.33 9.46
CA LEU A 553 -20.04 -9.53 8.66
C LEU A 553 -18.96 -8.47 8.94
N ILE A 554 -19.35 -7.20 9.15
CA ILE A 554 -18.44 -6.11 9.55
C ILE A 554 -17.75 -6.46 10.88
N GLY A 555 -18.52 -6.80 11.92
CA GLY A 555 -17.97 -7.12 13.23
C GLY A 555 -17.10 -8.38 13.24
N LEU A 556 -17.48 -9.39 12.44
CA LEU A 556 -16.73 -10.63 12.29
C LEU A 556 -15.40 -10.41 11.56
N THR A 557 -15.40 -9.57 10.51
CA THR A 557 -14.18 -9.19 9.78
C THR A 557 -13.18 -8.50 10.71
N VAL A 558 -13.66 -7.59 11.57
CA VAL A 558 -12.83 -6.96 12.60
C VAL A 558 -12.26 -8.00 13.56
N ASP A 559 -13.08 -8.93 14.06
CA ASP A 559 -12.64 -9.92 15.03
C ASP A 559 -11.55 -10.85 14.47
N LYS A 560 -11.79 -11.40 13.27
CA LYS A 560 -10.85 -12.32 12.61
C LYS A 560 -9.57 -11.65 12.16
N LEU A 561 -9.64 -10.44 11.62
CA LEU A 561 -8.44 -9.68 11.26
C LEU A 561 -7.63 -9.31 12.51
N ARG A 562 -8.30 -8.93 13.61
CA ARG A 562 -7.64 -8.67 14.90
C ARG A 562 -6.94 -9.91 15.43
N GLU A 563 -7.58 -11.08 15.41
CA GLU A 563 -6.97 -12.35 15.81
C GLU A 563 -5.71 -12.65 14.98
N HIS A 564 -5.82 -12.51 13.66
CA HIS A 564 -4.74 -12.76 12.73
C HIS A 564 -3.53 -11.83 12.96
N LEU A 565 -3.77 -10.52 13.10
CA LEU A 565 -2.70 -9.57 13.37
C LEU A 565 -2.07 -9.76 14.76
N ASN A 566 -2.83 -10.17 15.78
CA ASN A 566 -2.25 -10.48 17.09
C ASN A 566 -1.37 -11.74 17.05
N ARG A 567 -1.75 -12.74 16.24
CA ARG A 567 -0.95 -13.96 16.02
C ARG A 567 0.36 -13.65 15.30
N HIS A 568 0.33 -12.82 14.27
CA HIS A 568 1.48 -12.56 13.40
C HIS A 568 2.21 -11.24 13.68
N LEU A 569 1.74 -10.33 14.54
CA LEU A 569 2.42 -9.05 14.80
C LEU A 569 2.27 -8.59 16.27
N PRO A 570 2.67 -9.40 17.27
CA PRO A 570 2.45 -9.08 18.68
C PRO A 570 3.16 -7.77 19.12
N ARG A 571 4.30 -7.43 18.51
CA ARG A 571 5.10 -6.23 18.81
C ARG A 571 4.40 -4.92 18.43
N LEU A 572 3.44 -4.95 17.51
CA LEU A 572 2.66 -3.75 17.14
C LEU A 572 1.83 -3.23 18.33
N GLY A 573 1.45 -4.13 19.25
CA GLY A 573 0.70 -3.81 20.45
C GLY A 573 -0.82 -3.80 20.22
N LYS A 574 -1.56 -4.37 21.18
CA LYS A 574 -3.00 -4.61 21.07
C LYS A 574 -3.82 -3.37 20.72
N LYS A 575 -3.49 -2.20 21.30
CA LYS A 575 -4.19 -0.93 21.03
C LYS A 575 -3.99 -0.45 19.59
N LYS A 576 -2.76 -0.56 19.06
CA LYS A 576 -2.47 -0.16 17.67
C LYS A 576 -3.13 -1.13 16.68
N ILE A 577 -3.13 -2.43 16.99
CA ILE A 577 -3.85 -3.44 16.20
C ILE A 577 -5.34 -3.13 16.17
N ASP A 578 -5.96 -2.91 17.33
CA ASP A 578 -7.41 -2.63 17.40
C ASP A 578 -7.79 -1.39 16.57
N SER A 579 -7.03 -0.30 16.72
CA SER A 579 -7.22 0.90 15.90
C SER A 579 -7.00 0.65 14.40
N LEU A 580 -5.97 -0.12 14.03
CA LEU A 580 -5.66 -0.44 12.64
C LEU A 580 -6.79 -1.25 12.00
N VAL A 581 -7.31 -2.27 12.69
CA VAL A 581 -8.36 -3.14 12.15
C VAL A 581 -9.69 -2.40 12.00
N VAL A 582 -10.08 -1.59 12.99
CA VAL A 582 -11.30 -0.77 12.89
C VAL A 582 -11.17 0.23 11.74
N CYS A 583 -10.00 0.89 11.61
CA CYS A 583 -9.70 1.82 10.52
C CYS A 583 -9.72 1.13 9.15
N TYR A 584 -9.17 -0.09 9.05
CA TYR A 584 -9.16 -0.88 7.83
C TYR A 584 -10.58 -1.19 7.34
N VAL A 585 -11.44 -1.70 8.22
CA VAL A 585 -12.83 -2.05 7.84
C VAL A 585 -13.67 -0.79 7.62
N ALA A 586 -13.47 0.27 8.40
CA ALA A 586 -14.12 1.56 8.16
C ALA A 586 -13.76 2.13 6.78
N LYS A 587 -12.47 2.05 6.40
CA LYS A 587 -12.04 2.52 5.07
C LYS A 587 -12.68 1.69 3.96
N LEU A 588 -12.75 0.38 4.10
CA LEU A 588 -13.41 -0.47 3.10
C LEU A 588 -14.83 0.02 2.79
N LEU A 589 -15.63 0.24 3.83
CA LEU A 589 -17.01 0.73 3.68
C LEU A 589 -17.05 2.13 3.07
N GLU A 590 -16.10 2.98 3.47
CA GLU A 590 -15.94 4.32 2.92
C GLU A 590 -15.55 4.31 1.44
N LEU A 591 -14.64 3.44 1.00
CA LEU A 591 -14.23 3.30 -0.41
C LEU A 591 -15.40 2.90 -1.28
N VAL A 592 -16.20 1.93 -0.83
CA VAL A 592 -17.42 1.52 -1.55
C VAL A 592 -18.41 2.68 -1.65
N ARG A 593 -18.61 3.44 -0.58
CA ARG A 593 -19.45 4.65 -0.61
C ARG A 593 -18.92 5.68 -1.62
N HIS A 594 -17.62 5.99 -1.59
CA HIS A 594 -17.01 6.96 -2.50
C HIS A 594 -17.13 6.53 -3.96
N MET A 595 -16.85 5.27 -4.27
CA MET A 595 -17.04 4.73 -5.62
C MET A 595 -18.47 4.95 -6.12
N LEU A 596 -19.47 4.70 -5.26
CA LEU A 596 -20.87 4.93 -5.60
C LEU A 596 -21.21 6.40 -5.78
N GLU A 597 -20.75 7.28 -4.88
CA GLU A 597 -21.01 8.72 -4.97
C GLU A 597 -20.40 9.34 -6.23
N SER A 598 -19.18 8.96 -6.59
CA SER A 598 -18.53 9.41 -7.82
C SER A 598 -19.32 8.99 -9.06
N VAL A 599 -19.80 7.75 -9.10
CA VAL A 599 -20.63 7.25 -10.20
C VAL A 599 -22.01 7.91 -10.21
N TRP A 600 -22.60 8.15 -9.04
CA TRP A 600 -23.87 8.86 -8.90
C TRP A 600 -23.79 10.30 -9.44
N LEU A 601 -22.68 10.98 -9.17
CA LEU A 601 -22.37 12.32 -9.69
C LEU A 601 -22.08 12.31 -11.20
N LYS A 602 -21.27 11.37 -11.69
CA LYS A 602 -20.93 11.20 -13.11
C LYS A 602 -22.19 11.06 -13.97
N PHE A 603 -23.15 10.26 -13.53
CA PHE A 603 -24.42 10.03 -14.23
C PHE A 603 -25.56 10.99 -13.82
N LYS A 604 -25.31 11.94 -12.91
CA LYS A 604 -26.27 12.95 -12.45
C LYS A 604 -27.60 12.36 -11.95
N LEU A 605 -27.53 11.28 -11.18
CA LEU A 605 -28.72 10.64 -10.63
C LEU A 605 -29.38 11.52 -9.56
N GLY A 606 -30.67 11.81 -9.75
CA GLY A 606 -31.48 12.57 -8.80
C GLY A 606 -32.19 11.68 -7.77
N PRO A 607 -32.87 12.28 -6.78
CA PRO A 607 -33.65 11.54 -5.77
C PRO A 607 -34.74 10.63 -6.35
N ARG A 608 -35.20 10.92 -7.57
CA ARG A 608 -36.21 10.13 -8.30
C ARG A 608 -35.72 8.72 -8.68
N ALA A 609 -34.41 8.48 -8.69
CA ALA A 609 -33.83 7.17 -8.96
C ALA A 609 -34.21 6.11 -7.90
N LEU A 610 -34.70 6.55 -6.73
CA LEU A 610 -35.12 5.67 -5.64
C LEU A 610 -36.62 5.34 -5.65
N CYS A 611 -37.43 5.96 -6.51
CA CYS A 611 -38.88 5.75 -6.55
C CYS A 611 -39.22 4.49 -7.37
N LEU A 612 -39.97 3.52 -6.86
CA LEU A 612 -40.24 2.29 -7.62
C LEU A 612 -41.25 2.43 -8.78
N ARG A 613 -41.90 3.59 -8.92
CA ARG A 613 -43.03 3.81 -9.86
C ARG A 613 -42.65 4.08 -11.31
N GLN A 614 -41.37 4.28 -11.62
CA GLN A 614 -40.92 4.64 -12.98
C GLN A 614 -39.93 3.60 -13.52
N GLN A 615 -39.90 3.45 -14.84
CA GLN A 615 -38.91 2.60 -15.49
C GLN A 615 -37.51 3.21 -15.39
N GLY A 616 -36.51 2.33 -15.33
CA GLY A 616 -35.09 2.69 -15.23
C GLY A 616 -34.59 3.49 -16.42
N SER A 617 -33.79 4.54 -16.17
CA SER A 617 -33.08 5.27 -17.23
C SER A 617 -31.77 4.58 -17.64
N PRO A 618 -31.18 4.87 -18.82
CA PRO A 618 -29.86 4.33 -19.18
C PRO A 618 -28.75 4.70 -18.18
N ALA A 619 -28.85 5.88 -17.55
CA ALA A 619 -27.95 6.31 -16.49
C ALA A 619 -28.08 5.43 -15.25
N GLU A 620 -29.31 5.08 -14.84
CA GLU A 620 -29.58 4.17 -13.73
C GLU A 620 -29.09 2.75 -14.03
N TRP A 621 -29.18 2.31 -15.30
CA TRP A 621 -28.64 1.03 -15.74
C TRP A 621 -27.10 0.99 -15.63
N SER A 622 -26.40 2.06 -16.04
CA SER A 622 -24.94 2.13 -15.89
C SER A 622 -24.49 2.07 -14.43
N VAL A 623 -25.21 2.75 -13.53
CA VAL A 623 -24.94 2.69 -12.09
C VAL A 623 -25.23 1.30 -11.54
N LEU A 624 -26.37 0.69 -11.90
CA LEU A 624 -26.70 -0.68 -11.51
C LEU A 624 -25.63 -1.67 -11.98
N HIS A 625 -25.13 -1.54 -13.21
CA HIS A 625 -24.10 -2.40 -13.75
C HIS A 625 -22.78 -2.28 -12.98
N PHE A 626 -22.37 -1.05 -12.66
CA PHE A 626 -21.20 -0.81 -11.81
C PHE A 626 -21.38 -1.37 -10.38
N MET A 627 -22.58 -1.22 -9.80
CA MET A 627 -22.91 -1.81 -8.49
C MET A 627 -22.85 -3.34 -8.51
N PHE A 628 -23.28 -4.00 -9.59
CA PHE A 628 -23.12 -5.45 -9.74
C PHE A 628 -21.65 -5.86 -9.79
N ARG A 629 -20.79 -5.09 -10.46
CA ARG A 629 -19.34 -5.36 -10.46
C ARG A 629 -18.71 -5.17 -9.09
N ILE A 630 -19.11 -4.15 -8.31
CA ILE A 630 -18.69 -4.02 -6.90
C ILE A 630 -19.17 -5.23 -6.08
N LEU A 631 -20.41 -5.66 -6.27
CA LEU A 631 -20.98 -6.81 -5.56
C LEU A 631 -20.21 -8.09 -5.88
N GLU A 632 -19.88 -8.32 -7.14
CA GLU A 632 -19.07 -9.46 -7.59
C GLU A 632 -17.66 -9.42 -7.00
N ALA A 633 -16.98 -8.27 -7.10
CA ALA A 633 -15.64 -8.07 -6.56
C ALA A 633 -15.58 -8.30 -5.04
N THR A 634 -16.52 -7.73 -4.29
CA THR A 634 -16.58 -7.87 -2.82
C THR A 634 -16.99 -9.28 -2.39
N ARG A 635 -17.87 -9.96 -3.11
CA ARG A 635 -18.19 -11.38 -2.88
C ARG A 635 -16.98 -12.28 -3.10
N GLY A 636 -16.23 -12.07 -4.19
CA GLY A 636 -15.01 -12.84 -4.48
C GLY A 636 -13.96 -12.73 -3.36
N LEU A 637 -13.90 -11.59 -2.68
CA LEU A 637 -13.00 -11.37 -1.54
C LEU A 637 -13.65 -11.61 -0.17
N CYS A 638 -14.94 -11.95 -0.09
CA CYS A 638 -15.70 -12.05 1.16
C CYS A 638 -15.62 -10.78 2.04
N LEU A 639 -15.68 -9.60 1.41
CA LEU A 639 -15.60 -8.30 2.07
C LEU A 639 -17.00 -7.76 2.43
N PRO A 640 -17.20 -7.13 3.60
CA PRO A 640 -18.47 -6.49 3.94
C PRO A 640 -18.77 -5.28 3.06
N LEU A 641 -20.05 -5.08 2.79
CA LEU A 641 -20.60 -3.92 2.08
C LEU A 641 -21.26 -2.94 3.06
N PRO A 642 -21.35 -1.64 2.70
CA PRO A 642 -22.13 -0.67 3.45
C PRO A 642 -23.58 -1.13 3.69
N PRO A 643 -24.12 -1.04 4.92
CA PRO A 643 -25.55 -1.25 5.17
C PRO A 643 -26.42 -0.42 4.22
N GLY A 644 -27.43 -1.03 3.60
CA GLY A 644 -28.28 -0.41 2.59
C GLY A 644 -27.81 -0.59 1.14
N PHE A 645 -26.61 -1.15 0.90
CA PHE A 645 -26.13 -1.44 -0.46
C PHE A 645 -27.06 -2.41 -1.19
N HIS A 646 -27.43 -3.54 -0.57
CA HIS A 646 -28.33 -4.53 -1.18
C HIS A 646 -29.72 -3.97 -1.47
N THR A 647 -30.26 -3.14 -0.57
CA THR A 647 -31.52 -2.41 -0.78
C THR A 647 -31.43 -1.55 -2.02
N LEU A 648 -30.35 -0.77 -2.16
CA LEU A 648 -30.16 0.13 -3.31
C LEU A 648 -30.03 -0.64 -4.64
N VAL A 649 -29.27 -1.74 -4.66
CA VAL A 649 -29.16 -2.62 -5.84
C VAL A 649 -30.53 -3.18 -6.20
N ALA A 650 -31.31 -3.66 -5.23
CA ALA A 650 -32.64 -4.22 -5.48
C ALA A 650 -33.61 -3.17 -6.05
N VAL A 651 -33.60 -1.94 -5.51
CA VAL A 651 -34.42 -0.81 -6.03
C VAL A 651 -34.08 -0.51 -7.49
N LEU A 652 -32.79 -0.38 -7.82
CA LEU A 652 -32.37 -0.10 -9.20
C LEU A 652 -32.63 -1.31 -10.13
N ALA A 653 -32.45 -2.53 -9.63
CA ALA A 653 -32.66 -3.76 -10.40
C ALA A 653 -34.12 -3.95 -10.80
N VAL A 654 -35.10 -3.71 -9.90
CA VAL A 654 -36.53 -3.77 -10.25
C VAL A 654 -36.88 -2.79 -11.36
N ARG A 655 -36.26 -1.60 -11.35
CA ARG A 655 -36.52 -0.55 -12.35
C ARG A 655 -35.85 -0.81 -13.70
N CYS A 656 -34.64 -1.36 -13.69
CA CYS A 656 -33.80 -1.46 -14.89
C CYS A 656 -33.83 -2.85 -15.56
N LEU A 657 -34.19 -3.91 -14.84
CA LEU A 657 -34.21 -5.27 -15.36
C LEU A 657 -35.63 -5.70 -15.73
N PRO A 658 -35.80 -6.55 -16.76
CA PRO A 658 -37.05 -7.24 -16.99
C PRO A 658 -37.46 -8.08 -15.77
N PRO A 659 -38.77 -8.20 -15.45
CA PRO A 659 -39.23 -8.92 -14.26
C PRO A 659 -38.72 -10.36 -14.14
N HIS A 660 -38.62 -11.07 -15.27
CA HIS A 660 -38.12 -12.45 -15.28
C HIS A 660 -36.62 -12.52 -14.92
N THR A 661 -35.80 -11.60 -15.44
CA THR A 661 -34.36 -11.51 -15.13
C THR A 661 -34.15 -11.14 -13.67
N PHE A 662 -34.94 -10.19 -13.17
CA PHE A 662 -34.92 -9.78 -11.76
C PHE A 662 -35.22 -10.97 -10.83
N LEU A 663 -36.28 -11.74 -11.12
CA LEU A 663 -36.63 -12.94 -10.34
C LEU A 663 -35.55 -14.02 -10.44
N GLN A 664 -34.94 -14.22 -11.61
CA GLN A 664 -33.80 -15.13 -11.77
C GLN A 664 -32.62 -14.71 -10.91
N TYR A 665 -32.32 -13.42 -10.82
CA TYR A 665 -31.21 -12.92 -9.99
C TYR A 665 -31.48 -13.13 -8.50
N ILE A 666 -32.74 -13.09 -8.06
CA ILE A 666 -33.13 -13.49 -6.70
C ILE A 666 -32.95 -15.00 -6.52
N ASP A 667 -33.46 -15.81 -7.45
CA ASP A 667 -33.43 -17.28 -7.38
C ASP A 667 -31.99 -17.84 -7.33
N HIS A 668 -31.05 -17.21 -8.03
CA HIS A 668 -29.63 -17.58 -8.01
C HIS A 668 -28.84 -16.91 -6.86
N GLY A 669 -29.48 -16.10 -6.02
CA GLY A 669 -28.83 -15.42 -4.89
C GLY A 669 -27.90 -14.26 -5.29
N PHE A 670 -27.98 -13.76 -6.53
CA PHE A 670 -27.29 -12.54 -6.95
C PHE A 670 -27.89 -11.31 -6.23
N LEU A 671 -29.21 -11.22 -6.15
CA LEU A 671 -29.91 -10.16 -5.42
C LEU A 671 -30.35 -10.66 -4.05
N GLN A 672 -29.84 -10.04 -2.98
CA GLN A 672 -30.28 -10.27 -1.61
C GLN A 672 -31.38 -9.26 -1.25
N LEU A 673 -32.54 -9.77 -0.87
CA LEU A 673 -33.69 -8.93 -0.50
C LEU A 673 -33.61 -8.57 0.99
N THR A 674 -33.73 -7.28 1.28
CA THR A 674 -33.72 -6.72 2.65
C THR A 674 -35.14 -6.39 3.10
N GLU A 675 -35.37 -6.36 4.41
CA GLU A 675 -36.67 -5.95 4.98
C GLU A 675 -37.05 -4.53 4.53
N THR A 676 -36.09 -3.59 4.48
CA THR A 676 -36.36 -2.22 4.01
C THR A 676 -36.78 -2.16 2.55
N PHE A 677 -36.14 -2.95 1.68
CA PHE A 677 -36.54 -3.00 0.27
C PHE A 677 -37.96 -3.53 0.13
N LEU A 678 -38.30 -4.60 0.86
CA LEU A 678 -39.61 -5.21 0.82
C LEU A 678 -40.69 -4.26 1.37
N SER A 679 -40.40 -3.56 2.46
CA SER A 679 -41.28 -2.51 2.98
C SER A 679 -41.56 -1.45 1.90
N ARG A 680 -40.52 -0.91 1.25
CA ARG A 680 -40.68 0.05 0.14
C ARG A 680 -41.44 -0.53 -1.04
N LEU A 681 -41.20 -1.79 -1.38
CA LEU A 681 -41.91 -2.49 -2.46
C LEU A 681 -43.42 -2.57 -2.17
N MET A 682 -43.79 -2.86 -0.92
CA MET A 682 -45.20 -2.96 -0.52
C MET A 682 -45.89 -1.60 -0.49
N THR A 683 -45.19 -0.54 -0.05
CA THR A 683 -45.76 0.82 0.07
C THR A 683 -45.77 1.60 -1.24
N ASP A 684 -44.72 1.48 -2.05
CA ASP A 684 -44.50 2.39 -3.18
C ASP A 684 -45.19 1.92 -4.46
N LEU A 685 -45.31 0.60 -4.66
CA LEU A 685 -45.99 0.02 -5.82
C LEU A 685 -47.50 -0.12 -5.56
N ASP A 686 -48.30 0.20 -6.56
CA ASP A 686 -49.75 -0.05 -6.52
C ASP A 686 -50.07 -1.55 -6.64
N ASN A 687 -51.34 -1.88 -6.43
CA ASN A 687 -51.87 -3.25 -6.57
C ASN A 687 -52.47 -3.47 -7.97
N SER A 688 -51.83 -2.96 -9.02
CA SER A 688 -52.19 -3.32 -10.40
C SER A 688 -51.83 -4.78 -10.68
N ASP A 689 -52.55 -5.46 -11.57
CA ASP A 689 -52.34 -6.90 -11.88
C ASP A 689 -50.87 -7.27 -12.14
N VAL A 690 -50.10 -6.37 -12.78
CA VAL A 690 -48.68 -6.58 -13.09
C VAL A 690 -47.82 -6.50 -11.82
N ASN A 691 -48.05 -5.49 -10.98
CA ASN A 691 -47.30 -5.29 -9.73
C ASN A 691 -47.70 -6.29 -8.66
N GLU A 692 -48.97 -6.67 -8.59
CA GLU A 692 -49.47 -7.73 -7.72
C GLU A 692 -48.81 -9.08 -8.04
N ARG A 693 -48.74 -9.45 -9.33
CA ARG A 693 -48.00 -10.65 -9.78
C ARG A 693 -46.53 -10.60 -9.39
N LEU A 694 -45.88 -9.45 -9.48
CA LEU A 694 -44.49 -9.26 -9.06
C LEU A 694 -44.33 -9.41 -7.54
N LYS A 695 -45.17 -8.73 -6.74
CA LYS A 695 -45.20 -8.81 -5.27
C LYS A 695 -45.38 -10.27 -4.83
N PHE A 696 -46.36 -10.99 -5.37
CA PHE A 696 -46.54 -12.42 -5.08
C PHE A 696 -45.35 -13.28 -5.50
N SER A 697 -44.77 -13.00 -6.66
CA SER A 697 -43.60 -13.74 -7.14
C SER A 697 -42.40 -13.58 -6.20
N ILE A 698 -42.23 -12.38 -5.63
CA ILE A 698 -41.18 -12.09 -4.65
C ILE A 698 -41.50 -12.73 -3.29
N LEU A 699 -42.73 -12.59 -2.77
CA LEU A 699 -43.16 -13.17 -1.49
C LEU A 699 -42.92 -14.68 -1.43
N LYS A 700 -43.24 -15.40 -2.52
CA LYS A 700 -43.00 -16.85 -2.64
C LYS A 700 -41.53 -17.28 -2.51
N ARG A 701 -40.59 -16.34 -2.64
CA ARG A 701 -39.14 -16.57 -2.61
C ARG A 701 -38.49 -16.10 -1.32
N LEU A 702 -39.25 -15.51 -0.40
CA LEU A 702 -38.73 -15.02 0.87
C LEU A 702 -38.60 -16.15 1.90
N PRO A 703 -37.65 -16.06 2.85
CA PRO A 703 -37.66 -16.89 4.04
C PRO A 703 -38.92 -16.62 4.90
N GLU A 704 -39.53 -17.67 5.43
CA GLU A 704 -40.72 -17.61 6.32
C GLU A 704 -40.73 -16.47 7.37
N PRO A 705 -39.66 -16.20 8.13
CA PRO A 705 -39.69 -15.14 9.16
C PRO A 705 -39.75 -13.73 8.57
N MET A 706 -39.17 -13.52 7.39
CA MET A 706 -39.23 -12.23 6.69
C MET A 706 -40.59 -12.07 6.01
N GLU A 707 -41.12 -13.17 5.47
CA GLU A 707 -42.47 -13.21 4.90
C GLU A 707 -43.53 -12.78 5.93
N GLN A 708 -43.48 -13.36 7.14
CA GLN A 708 -44.41 -13.04 8.22
C GLN A 708 -44.40 -11.56 8.59
N ARG A 709 -43.21 -10.94 8.71
CA ARG A 709 -43.07 -9.51 9.05
C ARG A 709 -43.60 -8.58 7.94
N ILE A 710 -43.39 -8.95 6.68
CA ILE A 710 -43.76 -8.12 5.53
C ILE A 710 -45.23 -8.28 5.15
N HIS A 711 -45.85 -9.44 5.39
CA HIS A 711 -47.28 -9.66 5.16
C HIS A 711 -48.14 -8.62 5.87
N HIS A 712 -47.78 -8.23 7.10
CA HIS A 712 -48.49 -7.19 7.85
C HIS A 712 -48.45 -5.80 7.20
N MET A 713 -47.50 -5.54 6.29
CA MET A 713 -47.27 -4.21 5.70
C MET A 713 -47.95 -4.02 4.35
N TRP A 714 -48.45 -5.10 3.72
CA TRP A 714 -49.08 -5.02 2.42
C TRP A 714 -50.58 -4.87 2.58
N ASP A 715 -51.11 -3.70 2.24
CA ASP A 715 -52.55 -3.43 2.18
C ASP A 715 -53.19 -4.21 1.02
N HIS A 716 -53.48 -5.48 1.28
CA HIS A 716 -54.04 -6.44 0.35
C HIS A 716 -54.90 -7.48 1.08
N PRO A 717 -56.02 -7.96 0.49
CA PRO A 717 -56.91 -8.91 1.17
C PRO A 717 -56.25 -10.23 1.59
N VAL A 718 -55.19 -10.65 0.90
CA VAL A 718 -54.40 -11.84 1.28
C VAL A 718 -53.67 -11.62 2.60
N SER A 719 -53.12 -10.43 2.80
CA SER A 719 -52.48 -10.03 4.06
C SER A 719 -53.50 -10.01 5.18
N SER A 720 -54.63 -9.30 5.01
CA SER A 720 -55.71 -9.24 6.01
C SER A 720 -56.15 -10.64 6.42
N ALA A 721 -56.33 -11.56 5.46
CA ALA A 721 -56.72 -12.93 5.75
C ALA A 721 -55.64 -13.75 6.46
N SER A 722 -54.37 -13.54 6.15
CA SER A 722 -53.25 -14.15 6.85
C SER A 722 -53.21 -13.69 8.32
N ILE A 723 -53.35 -12.37 8.54
CA ILE A 723 -53.42 -11.73 9.87
C ILE A 723 -54.60 -12.29 10.67
N SER A 724 -55.80 -12.34 10.08
CA SER A 724 -56.98 -12.89 10.74
C SER A 724 -56.80 -14.36 11.12
N ARG A 725 -56.16 -15.17 10.27
CA ARG A 725 -55.89 -16.59 10.57
C ARG A 725 -54.87 -16.75 11.70
N GLU A 726 -53.81 -15.95 11.71
CA GLU A 726 -52.80 -15.97 12.78
C GLU A 726 -53.37 -15.50 14.12
N TYR A 727 -54.22 -14.47 14.09
CA TYR A 727 -54.95 -13.96 15.23
C TYR A 727 -55.84 -15.03 15.87
N VAL A 728 -56.70 -15.65 15.05
CA VAL A 728 -57.58 -16.74 15.49
C VAL A 728 -56.78 -17.93 16.02
N ARG A 729 -55.70 -18.33 15.33
CA ARG A 729 -54.82 -19.41 15.78
C ARG A 729 -54.23 -19.10 17.16
N THR A 730 -53.65 -17.91 17.34
CA THR A 730 -53.01 -17.49 18.59
C THR A 730 -54.02 -17.44 19.75
N LEU A 731 -55.22 -16.91 19.53
CA LEU A 731 -56.27 -16.87 20.55
C LEU A 731 -56.77 -18.27 20.93
N LEU A 732 -57.00 -19.14 19.95
CA LEU A 732 -57.45 -20.51 20.21
C LEU A 732 -56.36 -21.34 20.90
N GLU A 733 -55.09 -21.17 20.54
CA GLU A 733 -53.97 -21.85 21.20
C GLU A 733 -53.78 -21.37 22.64
N LYS A 734 -53.85 -20.06 22.91
CA LYS A 734 -53.81 -19.52 24.28
C LYS A 734 -54.98 -20.02 25.12
N ARG A 735 -56.19 -20.11 24.54
CA ARG A 735 -57.37 -20.66 25.20
C ARG A 735 -57.20 -22.15 25.53
N SER A 736 -56.62 -22.93 24.62
CA SER A 736 -56.35 -24.36 24.84
C SER A 736 -55.38 -24.63 26.00
N LYS A 737 -54.42 -23.72 26.23
CA LYS A 737 -53.43 -23.82 27.32
C LYS A 737 -53.97 -23.35 28.68
N ASN A 738 -54.98 -22.47 28.71
CA ASN A 738 -55.44 -21.82 29.94
C ASN A 738 -56.65 -22.47 30.65
N LYS A 739 -57.38 -23.43 30.06
CA LYS A 739 -58.28 -24.39 30.76
C LYS A 739 -59.02 -25.30 29.76
N GLY A 740 -59.20 -26.58 30.13
CA GLY A 740 -60.17 -27.48 29.50
C GLY A 740 -61.60 -26.96 29.66
N PHE A 741 -62.42 -27.09 28.61
CA PHE A 741 -63.75 -26.49 28.56
C PHE A 741 -64.75 -27.09 29.56
N ALA A 742 -65.46 -26.20 30.27
CA ALA A 742 -66.88 -26.33 30.53
C ALA A 742 -67.59 -25.26 29.69
N PHE A 743 -68.37 -25.66 28.68
CA PHE A 743 -69.29 -24.76 27.98
C PHE A 743 -70.48 -24.48 28.90
N THR A 744 -70.65 -23.24 29.36
CA THR A 744 -71.92 -22.76 29.91
C THR A 744 -72.74 -22.12 28.80
N SER A 745 -73.29 -22.94 27.91
CA SER A 745 -74.56 -22.62 27.26
C SER A 745 -75.36 -23.91 27.18
N GLY A 746 -76.42 -24.01 27.99
CA GLY A 746 -77.35 -25.12 27.88
C GLY A 746 -78.07 -25.01 26.55
N ASP A 747 -77.70 -25.84 25.59
CA ASP A 747 -78.53 -26.16 24.43
C ASP A 747 -78.29 -27.60 23.98
N LYS A 748 -79.38 -28.22 23.52
CA LYS A 748 -79.62 -29.66 23.34
C LYS A 748 -78.63 -30.34 22.38
N PRO A 749 -78.32 -31.64 22.56
CA PRO A 749 -77.44 -32.39 21.67
C PRO A 749 -78.22 -32.80 20.42
N GLY A 750 -78.02 -32.11 19.31
CA GLY A 750 -78.61 -32.49 18.05
C GLY A 750 -78.48 -31.39 17.02
N LEU A 751 -77.33 -31.39 16.33
CA LEU A 751 -76.92 -30.65 15.13
C LEU A 751 -75.49 -30.13 15.39
N THR A 752 -74.49 -30.94 15.07
CA THR A 752 -73.18 -30.40 14.69
C THR A 752 -73.36 -29.83 13.29
N PRO A 753 -73.37 -28.49 13.11
CA PRO A 753 -73.40 -27.95 11.76
C PRO A 753 -72.08 -28.36 11.09
N GLU A 754 -72.12 -28.94 9.89
CA GLU A 754 -70.91 -29.14 9.06
C GLU A 754 -70.22 -27.81 8.76
N PHE A 755 -70.94 -26.69 8.90
CA PHE A 755 -70.46 -25.33 8.73
C PHE A 755 -70.94 -24.47 9.90
N LEU A 756 -70.02 -24.02 10.76
CA LEU A 756 -70.34 -23.03 11.80
C LEU A 756 -70.55 -21.67 11.13
N PRO A 757 -71.66 -20.96 11.40
CA PRO A 757 -71.86 -19.60 10.89
C PRO A 757 -70.70 -18.68 11.33
N LEU A 758 -70.25 -17.79 10.45
CA LEU A 758 -69.19 -16.81 10.75
C LEU A 758 -69.54 -16.01 12.03
N THR A 759 -70.80 -15.70 12.23
CA THR A 759 -71.35 -15.03 13.43
C THR A 759 -71.12 -15.82 14.73
N TYR A 760 -71.09 -17.16 14.66
CA TYR A 760 -70.78 -18.00 15.81
C TYR A 760 -69.28 -17.95 16.16
N LEU A 761 -68.41 -17.97 15.14
CA LEU A 761 -66.97 -17.80 15.33
C LEU A 761 -66.64 -16.40 15.84
N ALA A 762 -67.24 -15.35 15.27
CA ALA A 762 -67.07 -13.97 15.71
C ALA A 762 -67.46 -13.80 17.18
N ARG A 763 -68.63 -14.31 17.60
CA ARG A 763 -69.06 -14.28 19.01
C ARG A 763 -68.07 -14.99 19.94
N ILE A 764 -67.56 -16.15 19.54
CA ILE A 764 -66.56 -16.88 20.33
C ILE A 764 -65.27 -16.06 20.48
N LEU A 765 -64.82 -15.36 19.43
CA LEU A 765 -63.61 -14.54 19.47
C LEU A 765 -63.83 -13.30 20.37
N THR A 766 -64.97 -12.64 20.28
CA THR A 766 -65.36 -11.52 21.15
C THR A 766 -65.43 -11.94 22.63
N ASP A 767 -66.03 -13.10 22.93
CA ASP A 767 -66.06 -13.64 24.30
C ASP A 767 -64.65 -13.91 24.88
N ILE A 768 -63.68 -14.25 24.01
CA ILE A 768 -62.28 -14.48 24.41
C ILE A 768 -61.56 -13.14 24.64
N GLU A 769 -61.79 -12.14 23.80
CA GLU A 769 -61.25 -10.78 23.94
C GLU A 769 -61.72 -10.10 25.23
N GLU A 770 -62.98 -10.30 25.63
CA GLU A 770 -63.50 -9.78 26.90
C GLU A 770 -62.82 -10.40 28.14
N GLN A 771 -62.24 -11.60 28.00
CA GLN A 771 -61.61 -12.36 29.10
C GLN A 771 -60.08 -12.27 29.11
N ALA A 772 -59.44 -11.79 28.04
CA ALA A 772 -57.99 -11.71 27.90
C ALA A 772 -57.57 -10.45 27.11
N LEU A 773 -56.55 -9.73 27.59
CA LEU A 773 -55.98 -8.58 26.88
C LEU A 773 -55.59 -8.94 25.44
N ASN A 774 -56.03 -8.14 24.48
CA ASN A 774 -55.75 -8.34 23.06
C ASN A 774 -54.22 -8.34 22.85
N PRO A 775 -53.62 -9.45 22.38
CA PRO A 775 -52.17 -9.51 22.19
C PRO A 775 -51.64 -8.62 21.06
N PHE A 776 -52.52 -7.99 20.27
CA PHE A 776 -52.18 -7.11 19.15
C PHE A 776 -52.64 -5.65 19.36
N GLU A 777 -52.98 -5.25 20.60
CA GLU A 777 -53.44 -3.88 20.92
C GLU A 777 -52.45 -2.78 20.47
N GLU A 778 -51.16 -3.09 20.36
CA GLU A 778 -50.11 -2.18 19.89
C GLU A 778 -49.90 -2.17 18.35
N GLN A 779 -50.44 -3.15 17.62
CA GLN A 779 -50.27 -3.34 16.17
C GLN A 779 -51.64 -3.30 15.48
N GLU A 780 -52.14 -2.07 15.25
CA GLU A 780 -53.33 -1.73 14.44
C GLU A 780 -54.56 -2.64 14.63
N ASN A 781 -55.39 -2.37 15.64
CA ASN A 781 -56.83 -2.71 15.73
C ASN A 781 -57.27 -4.09 15.15
N VAL A 782 -56.50 -5.16 15.34
CA VAL A 782 -56.92 -6.52 14.96
C VAL A 782 -57.82 -7.07 16.06
N ASP A 783 -59.13 -7.10 15.82
CA ASP A 783 -60.15 -7.63 16.73
C ASP A 783 -61.10 -8.62 16.02
N ALA A 784 -62.06 -9.19 16.74
CA ALA A 784 -63.04 -10.12 16.20
C ALA A 784 -63.84 -9.51 15.05
N SER A 785 -64.06 -8.19 15.05
CA SER A 785 -64.77 -7.48 13.99
C SER A 785 -63.96 -7.38 12.70
N PHE A 786 -62.64 -7.16 12.81
CA PHE A 786 -61.70 -7.21 11.68
C PHE A 786 -61.64 -8.61 11.04
N VAL A 787 -61.69 -9.68 11.85
CA VAL A 787 -61.74 -11.07 11.36
C VAL A 787 -63.04 -11.35 10.59
N GLU A 788 -64.17 -10.88 11.12
CA GLU A 788 -65.47 -11.02 10.47
C GLU A 788 -65.52 -10.24 9.15
N GLU A 789 -65.07 -8.97 9.14
CA GLU A 789 -65.01 -8.13 7.95
C GLU A 789 -64.11 -8.73 6.86
N THR A 790 -62.95 -9.26 7.24
CA THR A 790 -62.02 -9.90 6.32
C THR A 790 -62.60 -11.18 5.71
N ALA A 791 -63.25 -12.02 6.52
CA ALA A 791 -63.89 -13.24 6.05
C ALA A 791 -65.06 -12.94 5.07
N LEU A 792 -65.84 -11.89 5.34
CA LEU A 792 -66.91 -11.43 4.44
C LEU A 792 -66.34 -10.89 3.12
N LYS A 793 -65.29 -10.06 3.16
CA LYS A 793 -64.61 -9.52 1.97
C LYS A 793 -64.00 -10.64 1.10
N GLN A 794 -63.40 -11.67 1.70
CA GLN A 794 -62.91 -12.83 0.95
C GLN A 794 -64.03 -13.62 0.28
N THR A 795 -65.18 -13.75 0.96
CA THR A 795 -66.34 -14.43 0.41
C THR A 795 -66.89 -13.67 -0.79
N LEU A 796 -66.94 -12.33 -0.73
CA LEU A 796 -67.39 -11.44 -1.80
C LEU A 796 -66.44 -11.45 -3.02
N MET A 797 -65.12 -11.42 -2.83
CA MET A 797 -64.17 -11.51 -3.95
C MET A 797 -64.22 -12.86 -4.68
N GLY A 798 -64.57 -13.95 -3.99
CA GLY A 798 -64.83 -15.25 -4.62
C GLY A 798 -66.06 -15.28 -5.54
N PHE A 799 -66.91 -14.23 -5.51
CA PHE A 799 -68.04 -14.08 -6.43
C PHE A 799 -67.74 -13.22 -7.65
N GLU A 800 -66.67 -12.41 -7.65
CA GLU A 800 -66.29 -11.56 -8.80
C GLU A 800 -65.49 -12.32 -9.87
N GLU A 801 -64.92 -13.49 -9.56
CA GLU A 801 -64.24 -14.39 -10.52
C GLU A 801 -65.19 -15.44 -11.19
N LYS A 802 -66.49 -15.17 -11.30
CA LYS A 802 -67.44 -16.06 -12.00
C LYS A 802 -68.05 -15.48 -13.25
#